data_AF-A0A923L1Y3-F1
#
_entry.id   AF-A0A923L1Y3-F1
#
_cell.length_a   1.000
_cell.length_b   1.000
_cell.length_c   1.000
_cell.angle_alpha   90.00
_cell.angle_beta   90.00
_cell.angle_gamma   90.00
#
_symmetry.space_group_name_H-M   'P 1'
#
loop_
_entity.id
_entity.type
_entity.pdbx_description
1 polymer ?
#
loop_
_entity_poly.entity_id
_entity_poly.type
_entity_poly.pdbx_seq_one_letter_code
_entity_poly.pdbx_strand_id
1 'polypeptide(L)'
;MKRKKRWTAGVCALVFLLLCATAAAAAGGTPGAVLRAKDGVVRIFTYGADGDFSGTGFAISNGRSGALIVTNQHVVEGCSEYELYYDGNGPVKLKIAAVSEIQDICVLKTDHKLKGLTPLPLADKVQSGEAVYTLGYPGSADYLIHQTALSKEEMTVTNGIVSAVQSANTVGSRARSVKILQTNADINEGNSGGPMLNEKGQVVGVNTMGIDKSVASGINGAVHVDELRSFLDLQGIRYKTGFSPLWAAAAVLAALAAVGAALFFLRRRKRRAPVPALRWAEQDASAALPCPPQPDEEQLEGQISLAAAAEAGAAPPAARAFAPLPEGEVEGQISLFGQSAPAPMPAPAPAAAFAADAGPGPQGAEKTAPKKRRRWVIPAAAALAVLLAAGGFAWYTWDVYTDLEDAWNYKNYGQVTLCYRRAPWVEVWAGSEMKLYSQAMAKVENYELEEAIELFTQLDGYGDADTQIALAETYIKIDTFSEETRLIAKYNKFQELGNYLDSEKKTETLRRKVYERGIKELEGEHFSSAARYFKALPQDYEETEFYSLLLKKYTTMMHSGRSKDCYAFAVGCDVAGMEVPSILTDIYLREFMEGFWTSSRGWWFEKTEGYYDSNLGIHGSYNFRDGGMYNEQREKVVSFTFWDPDHMRLTYNGHYYEMTRMS
;
A
#
# COMPACT_ATOMS: atom_id res chain seq x y z
N MET A 1 -27.70 7.01 -55.87
CA MET A 1 -27.53 7.30 -54.42
C MET A 1 -27.06 6.11 -53.58
N LYS A 2 -27.61 4.88 -53.70
CA LYS A 2 -27.39 3.75 -52.75
C LYS A 2 -25.92 3.48 -52.32
N ARG A 3 -24.92 3.54 -53.22
CA ARG A 3 -23.49 3.28 -52.88
C ARG A 3 -22.91 4.20 -51.78
N LYS A 4 -23.32 5.47 -51.67
CA LYS A 4 -22.77 6.39 -50.65
C LYS A 4 -23.13 6.00 -49.20
N LYS A 5 -24.34 5.49 -48.96
CA LYS A 5 -24.79 5.11 -47.60
C LYS A 5 -24.05 3.89 -47.02
N ARG A 6 -23.55 2.98 -47.87
CA ARG A 6 -22.76 1.82 -47.41
C ARG A 6 -21.39 2.23 -46.87
N TRP A 7 -20.75 3.23 -47.48
CA TRP A 7 -19.47 3.77 -47.00
C TRP A 7 -19.60 4.46 -45.63
N THR A 8 -20.62 5.31 -45.44
CA THR A 8 -20.85 5.95 -44.13
C THR A 8 -21.17 4.94 -43.04
N ALA A 9 -21.98 3.91 -43.35
CA ALA A 9 -22.26 2.84 -42.38
C ALA A 9 -21.02 2.04 -42.01
N GLY A 10 -20.15 1.71 -42.97
CA GLY A 10 -18.89 1.01 -42.71
C GLY A 10 -17.91 1.82 -41.87
N VAL A 11 -17.78 3.14 -42.12
CA VAL A 11 -16.93 4.01 -41.29
C VAL A 11 -17.50 4.17 -39.87
N CYS A 12 -18.81 4.36 -39.72
CA CYS A 12 -19.45 4.40 -38.39
C CYS A 12 -19.27 3.08 -37.64
N ALA A 13 -19.41 1.92 -38.30
CA ALA A 13 -19.18 0.62 -37.69
C ALA A 13 -17.71 0.41 -37.29
N LEU A 14 -16.75 0.87 -38.11
CA LEU A 14 -15.32 0.81 -37.77
C LEU A 14 -14.99 1.71 -36.57
N VAL A 15 -15.53 2.93 -36.52
CA VAL A 15 -15.38 3.84 -35.37
C VAL A 15 -16.05 3.26 -34.11
N PHE A 16 -17.22 2.63 -34.24
CA PHE A 16 -17.89 1.97 -33.13
C PHE A 16 -17.10 0.75 -32.63
N LEU A 17 -16.56 -0.07 -33.52
CA LEU A 17 -15.66 -1.18 -33.15
C LEU A 17 -14.37 -0.70 -32.48
N LEU A 18 -13.79 0.43 -32.94
CA LEU A 18 -12.63 1.03 -32.27
C LEU A 18 -12.98 1.58 -30.88
N LEU A 19 -14.16 2.17 -30.70
CA LEU A 19 -14.67 2.62 -29.39
C LEU A 19 -14.95 1.44 -28.45
N CYS A 20 -15.55 0.35 -28.95
CA CYS A 20 -15.73 -0.88 -28.19
C CYS A 20 -14.39 -1.54 -27.84
N ALA A 21 -13.40 -1.51 -28.74
CA ALA A 21 -12.06 -2.02 -28.46
C ALA A 21 -11.32 -1.19 -27.39
N THR A 22 -11.58 0.12 -27.28
CA THR A 22 -11.08 0.93 -26.15
C THR A 22 -11.84 0.67 -24.85
N ALA A 23 -13.12 0.29 -24.89
CA ALA A 23 -13.88 -0.09 -23.70
C ALA A 23 -13.48 -1.49 -23.17
N ALA A 24 -13.23 -2.44 -24.07
CA ALA A 24 -12.78 -3.80 -23.72
C ALA A 24 -11.35 -3.86 -23.15
N ALA A 25 -10.63 -2.73 -23.09
CA ALA A 25 -9.33 -2.60 -22.43
C ALA A 25 -9.43 -2.24 -20.94
N ALA A 26 -10.66 -2.11 -20.40
CA ALA A 26 -10.95 -1.80 -19.00
C ALA A 26 -11.66 -2.97 -18.27
N ALA A 27 -11.28 -4.21 -18.59
CA ALA A 27 -11.69 -5.40 -17.83
C ALA A 27 -10.73 -5.66 -16.65
N GLY A 28 -11.23 -6.32 -15.61
CA GLY A 28 -10.53 -6.51 -14.32
C GLY A 28 -9.09 -7.01 -14.41
N GLY A 29 -8.20 -6.34 -13.68
CA GLY A 29 -6.78 -6.71 -13.57
C GLY A 29 -5.84 -5.51 -13.37
N THR A 30 -4.58 -5.80 -13.01
CA THR A 30 -3.56 -4.74 -12.94
C THR A 30 -3.27 -4.20 -14.36
N PRO A 31 -3.39 -2.88 -14.61
CA PRO A 31 -3.21 -2.32 -15.94
C PRO A 31 -1.86 -2.69 -16.55
N GLY A 32 -1.83 -3.10 -17.82
CA GLY A 32 -0.60 -3.57 -18.45
C GLY A 32 0.54 -2.54 -18.51
N ALA A 33 0.27 -1.25 -18.29
CA ALA A 33 1.30 -0.22 -18.13
C ALA A 33 1.97 -0.25 -16.74
N VAL A 34 1.22 -0.60 -15.69
CA VAL A 34 1.73 -0.85 -14.33
C VAL A 34 2.57 -2.13 -14.33
N LEU A 35 2.11 -3.21 -14.97
CA LEU A 35 2.91 -4.44 -15.08
C LEU A 35 4.24 -4.22 -15.84
N ARG A 36 4.25 -3.41 -16.91
CA ARG A 36 5.50 -3.01 -17.60
C ARG A 36 6.40 -2.08 -16.79
N ALA A 37 5.89 -1.42 -15.76
CA ALA A 37 6.73 -0.60 -14.88
C ALA A 37 7.65 -1.45 -13.99
N LYS A 38 7.39 -2.77 -13.85
CA LYS A 38 8.33 -3.72 -13.22
C LYS A 38 9.71 -3.70 -13.89
N ASP A 39 9.81 -3.47 -15.20
CA ASP A 39 11.10 -3.31 -15.91
C ASP A 39 11.88 -2.05 -15.47
N GLY A 40 11.30 -1.16 -14.66
CA GLY A 40 11.91 0.08 -14.16
C GLY A 40 12.16 0.11 -12.65
N VAL A 41 11.79 -0.94 -11.92
CA VAL A 41 11.91 -1.04 -10.44
C VAL A 41 13.05 -1.98 -10.09
N VAL A 42 13.74 -1.68 -8.98
CA VAL A 42 14.93 -2.41 -8.51
C VAL A 42 14.83 -2.67 -7.01
N ARG A 43 15.43 -3.76 -6.54
CA ARG A 43 15.69 -3.98 -5.11
C ARG A 43 17.02 -3.34 -4.75
N ILE A 44 17.10 -2.72 -3.57
CA ILE A 44 18.30 -2.07 -3.04
C ILE A 44 18.68 -2.78 -1.75
N PHE A 45 19.97 -3.02 -1.57
CA PHE A 45 20.58 -3.45 -0.31
C PHE A 45 21.58 -2.40 0.16
N THR A 46 21.63 -2.16 1.46
CA THR A 46 22.47 -1.13 2.07
C THR A 46 23.13 -1.67 3.33
N TYR A 47 24.43 -1.41 3.47
CA TYR A 47 25.30 -2.04 4.46
C TYR A 47 25.87 -0.99 5.42
N GLY A 48 25.49 -1.05 6.69
CA GLY A 48 25.87 -0.09 7.73
C GLY A 48 26.53 -0.72 8.95
N ALA A 49 26.93 0.12 9.90
CA ALA A 49 27.46 -0.36 11.19
C ALA A 49 26.36 -0.98 12.07
N ASP A 50 25.13 -0.49 11.91
CA ASP A 50 23.94 -0.87 12.68
C ASP A 50 23.16 -2.06 12.07
N GLY A 51 23.57 -2.54 10.89
CA GLY A 51 22.98 -3.70 10.22
C GLY A 51 22.96 -3.62 8.69
N ASP A 52 22.43 -4.70 8.09
CA ASP A 52 22.12 -4.81 6.66
C ASP A 52 20.63 -4.53 6.45
N PHE A 53 20.29 -3.61 5.55
CA PHE A 53 18.90 -3.24 5.25
C PHE A 53 18.57 -3.50 3.77
N SER A 54 17.28 -3.68 3.46
CA SER A 54 16.82 -3.75 2.07
C SER A 54 15.55 -2.93 1.83
N GLY A 55 15.45 -2.36 0.64
CA GLY A 55 14.34 -1.52 0.21
C GLY A 55 14.13 -1.58 -1.30
N THR A 56 13.25 -0.72 -1.80
CA THR A 56 12.95 -0.61 -3.24
C THR A 56 13.47 0.70 -3.79
N GLY A 57 13.79 0.73 -5.08
CA GLY A 57 13.94 1.98 -5.83
C GLY A 57 13.42 1.86 -7.26
N PHE A 58 13.42 2.97 -8.00
CA PHE A 58 13.00 2.98 -9.41
C PHE A 58 13.81 3.93 -10.28
N ALA A 59 14.03 3.54 -11.53
CA ALA A 59 14.81 4.31 -12.49
C ALA A 59 14.04 5.52 -13.01
N ILE A 60 14.62 6.72 -12.87
CA ILE A 60 14.17 7.96 -13.55
C ILE A 60 15.02 8.29 -14.78
N SER A 61 16.23 7.73 -14.87
CA SER A 61 17.10 7.80 -16.06
C SER A 61 17.96 6.54 -16.20
N ASN A 62 18.36 6.22 -17.43
CA ASN A 62 19.26 5.10 -17.77
C ASN A 62 20.00 5.42 -19.07
N GLY A 63 21.05 6.26 -18.95
CA GLY A 63 21.78 6.87 -20.06
C GLY A 63 23.21 6.33 -20.20
N ARG A 64 24.03 6.97 -21.04
CA ARG A 64 25.45 6.61 -21.18
C ARG A 64 26.24 6.80 -19.88
N SER A 65 25.87 7.80 -19.09
CA SER A 65 26.54 8.19 -17.83
C SER A 65 26.03 7.43 -16.59
N GLY A 66 25.36 6.29 -16.77
CA GLY A 66 24.72 5.54 -15.69
C GLY A 66 23.20 5.56 -15.69
N ALA A 67 22.62 4.78 -14.77
CA ALA A 67 21.24 4.90 -14.34
C ALA A 67 21.13 5.83 -13.12
N LEU A 68 19.98 6.49 -12.98
CA LEU A 68 19.59 7.26 -11.80
C LEU A 68 18.35 6.63 -11.20
N ILE A 69 18.46 6.22 -9.94
CA ILE A 69 17.47 5.46 -9.18
C ILE A 69 16.96 6.35 -8.04
N VAL A 70 15.65 6.53 -7.93
CA VAL A 70 15.00 7.15 -6.77
C VAL A 70 14.73 6.08 -5.72
N THR A 71 14.97 6.41 -4.46
CA THR A 71 14.54 5.66 -3.27
C THR A 71 14.32 6.65 -2.11
N ASN A 72 14.04 6.17 -0.90
CA ASN A 72 13.94 7.04 0.29
C ASN A 72 15.33 7.45 0.83
N GLN A 73 15.36 8.45 1.71
CA GLN A 73 16.58 8.81 2.43
C GLN A 73 16.82 7.86 3.61
N HIS A 74 15.78 7.42 4.32
CA HIS A 74 15.92 6.48 5.43
C HIS A 74 16.49 5.11 4.99
N VAL A 75 16.23 4.69 3.74
CA VAL A 75 16.77 3.45 3.16
C VAL A 75 18.29 3.48 2.99
N VAL A 76 18.94 4.66 3.01
CA VAL A 76 20.40 4.80 2.88
C VAL A 76 21.08 5.40 4.11
N GLU A 77 20.33 5.65 5.18
CA GLU A 77 20.83 6.25 6.42
C GLU A 77 21.70 5.26 7.22
N GLY A 78 22.73 5.75 7.92
CA GLY A 78 23.73 4.92 8.63
C GLY A 78 24.63 4.04 7.74
N CYS A 79 24.23 3.79 6.49
CA CYS A 79 24.86 2.86 5.58
C CYS A 79 26.02 3.48 4.79
N SER A 80 27.02 2.65 4.50
CA SER A 80 28.29 3.04 3.87
C SER A 80 28.50 2.43 2.48
N GLU A 81 27.93 1.25 2.22
CA GLU A 81 27.87 0.64 0.89
C GLU A 81 26.41 0.42 0.46
N TYR A 82 26.16 0.53 -0.85
CA TYR A 82 24.83 0.42 -1.44
C TYR A 82 24.93 -0.39 -2.74
N GLU A 83 24.07 -1.39 -2.91
CA GLU A 83 23.99 -2.21 -4.13
C GLU A 83 22.53 -2.35 -4.59
N LEU A 84 22.32 -2.59 -5.89
CA LEU A 84 21.00 -2.99 -6.41
C LEU A 84 21.01 -4.34 -7.10
N TYR A 85 19.82 -4.92 -7.18
CA TYR A 85 19.46 -6.05 -8.01
C TYR A 85 18.22 -5.70 -8.84
N TYR A 86 18.16 -6.18 -10.08
CA TYR A 86 17.06 -5.91 -11.00
C TYR A 86 16.88 -7.06 -11.98
N ASP A 87 15.67 -7.60 -12.11
CA ASP A 87 15.35 -8.64 -13.11
C ASP A 87 16.30 -9.86 -13.04
N GLY A 88 16.68 -10.26 -11.81
CA GLY A 88 17.65 -11.34 -11.53
C GLY A 88 19.13 -10.96 -11.76
N ASN A 89 19.43 -9.74 -12.20
CA ASN A 89 20.79 -9.23 -12.42
C ASN A 89 21.29 -8.47 -11.18
N GLY A 90 22.53 -8.74 -10.76
CA GLY A 90 23.21 -8.01 -9.70
C GLY A 90 24.38 -8.81 -9.12
N PRO A 91 25.04 -8.31 -8.07
CA PRO A 91 24.87 -6.96 -7.52
C PRO A 91 25.42 -5.87 -8.46
N VAL A 92 24.92 -4.64 -8.31
CA VAL A 92 25.48 -3.45 -8.94
C VAL A 92 25.70 -2.37 -7.90
N LYS A 93 26.96 -1.97 -7.68
CA LYS A 93 27.31 -0.89 -6.74
C LYS A 93 26.70 0.44 -7.15
N LEU A 94 26.14 1.13 -6.17
CA LEU A 94 25.53 2.45 -6.27
C LEU A 94 26.35 3.49 -5.50
N LYS A 95 26.14 4.76 -5.86
CA LYS A 95 26.68 5.93 -5.17
C LYS A 95 25.56 6.94 -4.98
N ILE A 96 25.59 7.73 -3.90
CA ILE A 96 24.68 8.86 -3.76
C ILE A 96 24.96 9.89 -4.87
N ALA A 97 23.90 10.41 -5.48
CA ALA A 97 23.93 11.50 -6.46
C ALA A 97 23.33 12.78 -5.86
N ALA A 98 22.24 12.67 -5.10
CA ALA A 98 21.64 13.72 -4.29
C ALA A 98 20.80 13.11 -3.16
N VAL A 99 20.59 13.84 -2.07
CA VAL A 99 19.73 13.42 -0.94
C VAL A 99 18.91 14.60 -0.40
N SER A 100 17.73 14.32 0.14
CA SER A 100 16.82 15.26 0.80
C SER A 100 16.21 14.60 2.02
N GLU A 101 16.85 14.80 3.18
CA GLU A 101 16.31 14.40 4.50
C GLU A 101 14.92 15.01 4.74
N ILE A 102 14.70 16.23 4.25
CA ILE A 102 13.44 16.97 4.44
C ILE A 102 12.26 16.26 3.78
N GLN A 103 12.45 15.62 2.63
CA GLN A 103 11.38 14.99 1.85
C GLN A 103 11.39 13.46 1.94
N ASP A 104 12.37 12.88 2.65
CA ASP A 104 12.69 11.45 2.63
C ASP A 104 12.96 10.93 1.20
N ILE A 105 13.85 11.59 0.45
CA ILE A 105 14.20 11.19 -0.93
C ILE A 105 15.73 11.09 -1.09
N CYS A 106 16.19 9.99 -1.68
CA CYS A 106 17.55 9.83 -2.20
C CYS A 106 17.53 9.55 -3.70
N VAL A 107 18.51 10.09 -4.43
CA VAL A 107 18.84 9.64 -5.79
C VAL A 107 20.20 8.96 -5.76
N LEU A 108 20.21 7.68 -6.11
CA LEU A 108 21.40 6.86 -6.28
C LEU A 108 21.77 6.77 -7.77
N LYS A 109 23.05 6.57 -8.08
CA LYS A 109 23.58 6.42 -9.44
C LYS A 109 24.45 5.17 -9.59
N THR A 110 24.39 4.55 -10.76
CA THR A 110 25.37 3.54 -11.22
C THR A 110 26.45 4.20 -12.06
N ASP A 111 27.64 3.60 -12.16
CA ASP A 111 28.71 4.12 -13.04
C ASP A 111 28.48 3.82 -14.54
N HIS A 112 27.54 2.93 -14.88
CA HIS A 112 27.30 2.47 -16.25
C HIS A 112 25.82 2.16 -16.53
N LYS A 113 25.44 2.19 -17.82
CA LYS A 113 24.06 1.90 -18.25
C LYS A 113 23.66 0.46 -17.92
N LEU A 114 22.51 0.26 -17.29
CA LEU A 114 21.94 -1.05 -17.05
C LEU A 114 21.11 -1.55 -18.26
N LYS A 115 21.19 -2.84 -18.58
CA LYS A 115 20.52 -3.44 -19.75
C LYS A 115 19.16 -3.97 -19.32
N GLY A 116 18.08 -3.61 -20.01
CA GLY A 116 16.70 -3.98 -19.64
C GLY A 116 16.00 -2.92 -18.79
N LEU A 117 16.69 -2.36 -17.80
CA LEU A 117 16.15 -1.33 -16.90
C LEU A 117 15.55 -0.13 -17.66
N THR A 118 14.26 0.14 -17.43
CA THR A 118 13.44 1.06 -18.21
C THR A 118 12.98 2.26 -17.36
N PRO A 119 13.46 3.48 -17.61
CA PRO A 119 13.11 4.63 -16.79
C PRO A 119 11.63 5.02 -16.85
N LEU A 120 11.01 5.10 -15.67
CA LEU A 120 9.60 5.41 -15.47
C LEU A 120 9.29 6.90 -15.67
N PRO A 121 8.14 7.25 -16.25
CA PRO A 121 7.67 8.63 -16.33
C PRO A 121 7.03 9.10 -15.03
N LEU A 122 7.30 10.33 -14.61
CA LEU A 122 6.58 10.99 -13.51
C LEU A 122 5.24 11.55 -14.00
N ALA A 123 4.21 11.48 -13.16
CA ALA A 123 2.88 12.00 -13.48
C ALA A 123 2.83 13.54 -13.39
N ASP A 124 2.03 14.17 -14.25
CA ASP A 124 1.84 15.63 -14.21
C ASP A 124 0.94 16.08 -13.05
N LYS A 125 -0.03 15.24 -12.67
CA LYS A 125 -1.06 15.46 -11.64
C LYS A 125 -1.46 14.11 -11.05
N VAL A 126 -2.02 14.17 -9.84
CA VAL A 126 -2.72 13.08 -9.14
C VAL A 126 -3.81 13.70 -8.27
N GLN A 127 -4.92 13.00 -8.06
CA GLN A 127 -6.07 13.50 -7.26
C GLN A 127 -6.65 12.40 -6.35
N SER A 128 -7.32 12.81 -5.26
CA SER A 128 -8.06 11.87 -4.41
C SER A 128 -9.11 11.10 -5.21
N GLY A 129 -9.21 9.80 -4.97
CA GLY A 129 -10.04 8.87 -5.75
C GLY A 129 -9.40 8.32 -7.03
N GLU A 130 -8.20 8.78 -7.44
CA GLU A 130 -7.47 8.13 -8.53
C GLU A 130 -6.94 6.76 -8.08
N ALA A 131 -7.12 5.74 -8.93
CA ALA A 131 -6.62 4.38 -8.68
C ALA A 131 -5.09 4.33 -8.77
N VAL A 132 -4.46 3.70 -7.77
CA VAL A 132 -3.00 3.63 -7.63
C VAL A 132 -2.52 2.22 -7.31
N TYR A 133 -1.27 1.97 -7.69
CA TYR A 133 -0.60 0.68 -7.56
C TYR A 133 0.79 0.90 -6.98
N THR A 134 1.17 0.19 -5.93
CA THR A 134 2.54 0.23 -5.38
C THR A 134 3.32 -0.98 -5.87
N LEU A 135 4.57 -0.76 -6.29
CA LEU A 135 5.51 -1.81 -6.69
C LEU A 135 6.67 -1.86 -5.69
N GLY A 136 7.07 -3.06 -5.27
CA GLY A 136 8.24 -3.21 -4.42
C GLY A 136 8.59 -4.63 -4.01
N TYR A 137 9.62 -4.72 -3.17
CA TYR A 137 10.19 -5.94 -2.61
C TYR A 137 9.99 -5.94 -1.09
N PRO A 138 8.80 -6.28 -0.58
CA PRO A 138 8.56 -6.26 0.85
C PRO A 138 9.27 -7.44 1.51
N GLY A 139 10.00 -7.19 2.60
CA GLY A 139 10.82 -8.21 3.27
C GLY A 139 10.00 -9.43 3.73
N SER A 140 8.74 -9.22 4.08
CA SER A 140 7.79 -10.29 4.44
C SER A 140 7.45 -11.25 3.30
N ALA A 141 7.62 -10.87 2.02
CA ALA A 141 7.38 -11.76 0.89
C ALA A 141 8.51 -12.78 0.68
N ASP A 142 9.76 -12.45 1.02
CA ASP A 142 10.90 -13.39 0.94
C ASP A 142 10.66 -14.64 1.80
N TYR A 143 10.02 -14.47 2.96
CA TYR A 143 9.63 -15.59 3.84
C TYR A 143 8.65 -16.57 3.19
N LEU A 144 7.76 -16.10 2.32
CA LEU A 144 6.75 -16.93 1.63
C LEU A 144 7.36 -17.80 0.53
N ILE A 145 8.50 -17.39 -0.03
CA ILE A 145 9.22 -18.12 -1.09
C ILE A 145 10.52 -18.78 -0.58
N HIS A 146 10.85 -18.60 0.70
CA HIS A 146 12.08 -19.06 1.36
C HIS A 146 13.39 -18.64 0.64
N GLN A 147 13.35 -17.54 -0.10
CA GLN A 147 14.49 -16.97 -0.82
C GLN A 147 14.35 -15.46 -0.94
N THR A 148 15.46 -14.76 -1.13
CA THR A 148 15.44 -13.32 -1.43
C THR A 148 14.85 -13.09 -2.83
N ALA A 149 13.74 -12.36 -2.93
CA ALA A 149 13.18 -11.95 -4.21
C ALA A 149 14.13 -10.98 -4.94
N LEU A 150 14.59 -11.37 -6.14
CA LEU A 150 15.56 -10.64 -6.96
C LEU A 150 15.13 -10.49 -8.45
N SER A 151 14.20 -11.32 -8.92
CA SER A 151 13.55 -11.16 -10.23
C SER A 151 12.47 -10.08 -10.18
N LYS A 152 11.93 -9.69 -11.32
CA LYS A 152 10.80 -8.75 -11.38
C LYS A 152 9.46 -9.48 -11.29
N GLU A 153 9.42 -10.78 -11.57
CA GLU A 153 8.26 -11.64 -11.42
C GLU A 153 7.85 -11.72 -9.94
N GLU A 154 8.83 -11.95 -9.05
CA GLU A 154 8.70 -12.00 -7.59
C GLU A 154 8.32 -10.65 -6.94
N MET A 155 8.50 -9.53 -7.64
CA MET A 155 8.17 -8.20 -7.13
C MET A 155 6.67 -8.09 -6.83
N THR A 156 6.34 -7.64 -5.61
CA THR A 156 4.95 -7.46 -5.17
C THR A 156 4.30 -6.27 -5.88
N VAL A 157 3.00 -6.40 -6.18
CA VAL A 157 2.15 -5.31 -6.66
C VAL A 157 0.91 -5.25 -5.76
N THR A 158 0.67 -4.10 -5.14
CA THR A 158 -0.53 -3.84 -4.33
C THR A 158 -1.34 -2.71 -4.99
N ASN A 159 -2.66 -2.66 -4.78
CA ASN A 159 -3.54 -1.67 -5.40
C ASN A 159 -4.46 -1.00 -4.38
N GLY A 160 -4.93 0.19 -4.71
CA GLY A 160 -5.86 0.97 -3.91
C GLY A 160 -6.22 2.29 -4.59
N ILE A 161 -6.62 3.28 -3.81
CA ILE A 161 -6.88 4.65 -4.28
C ILE A 161 -6.02 5.66 -3.51
N VAL A 162 -5.88 6.86 -4.06
CA VAL A 162 -5.49 8.03 -3.26
C VAL A 162 -6.65 8.40 -2.35
N SER A 163 -6.61 7.99 -1.09
CA SER A 163 -7.62 8.30 -0.08
C SER A 163 -7.67 9.81 0.24
N ALA A 164 -6.49 10.43 0.33
CA ALA A 164 -6.35 11.87 0.54
C ALA A 164 -5.03 12.42 -0.01
N VAL A 165 -5.00 13.71 -0.31
CA VAL A 165 -3.77 14.46 -0.57
C VAL A 165 -3.61 15.50 0.55
N GLN A 166 -2.56 15.39 1.34
CA GLN A 166 -2.39 16.20 2.56
C GLN A 166 -0.93 16.61 2.76
N SER A 167 -0.69 17.55 3.69
CA SER A 167 0.67 17.94 4.09
C SER A 167 0.94 17.37 5.48
N ALA A 168 2.05 16.67 5.65
CA ALA A 168 2.38 15.96 6.87
C ALA A 168 3.78 16.33 7.38
N ASN A 169 3.92 16.42 8.71
CA ASN A 169 5.20 16.67 9.39
C ASN A 169 5.82 15.38 9.96
N THR A 170 5.34 14.21 9.51
CA THR A 170 5.79 12.89 10.00
C THR A 170 6.89 12.27 9.15
N VAL A 171 7.04 12.72 7.90
CA VAL A 171 8.03 12.25 6.90
C VAL A 171 9.31 13.07 6.99
N GLY A 172 10.45 12.40 6.81
CA GLY A 172 11.78 13.04 6.77
C GLY A 172 12.17 13.71 8.09
N SER A 173 13.09 14.68 8.02
CA SER A 173 13.61 15.42 9.17
C SER A 173 12.60 16.34 9.89
N ARG A 174 11.31 16.30 9.49
CA ARG A 174 10.17 17.04 10.08
C ARG A 174 10.31 18.58 10.09
N ALA A 175 11.39 19.13 9.53
CA ALA A 175 11.72 20.56 9.51
C ALA A 175 10.75 21.42 8.68
N ARG A 176 9.96 20.80 7.79
CA ARG A 176 8.75 21.39 7.19
C ARG A 176 7.70 20.31 6.95
N SER A 177 6.50 20.74 6.61
CA SER A 177 5.48 19.85 6.06
C SER A 177 5.87 19.37 4.66
N VAL A 178 5.65 18.07 4.39
CA VAL A 178 5.85 17.41 3.09
C VAL A 178 4.49 17.02 2.54
N LYS A 179 4.28 17.26 1.24
CA LYS A 179 3.05 16.83 0.56
C LYS A 179 3.06 15.31 0.37
N ILE A 180 2.05 14.62 0.91
CA ILE A 180 1.90 13.17 0.82
C ILE A 180 0.58 12.76 0.16
N LEU A 181 0.59 11.58 -0.45
CA LEU A 181 -0.57 10.79 -0.81
C LEU A 181 -0.86 9.83 0.33
N GLN A 182 -2.05 9.90 0.92
CA GLN A 182 -2.59 8.82 1.75
C GLN A 182 -3.26 7.81 0.83
N THR A 183 -3.07 6.52 1.08
CA THR A 183 -3.68 5.42 0.34
C THR A 183 -4.13 4.29 1.25
N ASN A 184 -5.05 3.46 0.75
CA ASN A 184 -5.37 2.15 1.29
C ASN A 184 -4.64 1.00 0.57
N ALA A 185 -3.79 1.28 -0.43
CA ALA A 185 -2.93 0.27 -1.03
C ALA A 185 -1.87 -0.20 -0.02
N ASP A 186 -1.63 -1.50 0.07
CA ASP A 186 -0.71 -2.07 1.07
C ASP A 186 0.74 -1.65 0.83
N ILE A 187 1.36 -1.04 1.85
CA ILE A 187 2.78 -0.74 1.94
C ILE A 187 3.31 -1.43 3.20
N ASN A 188 4.31 -2.30 3.04
CA ASN A 188 5.02 -2.98 4.13
C ASN A 188 6.52 -2.68 4.02
N GLU A 189 7.29 -3.00 5.07
CA GLU A 189 8.75 -2.85 5.08
C GLU A 189 9.39 -3.52 3.86
N GLY A 190 10.32 -2.81 3.21
CA GLY A 190 10.92 -3.18 1.92
C GLY A 190 10.24 -2.53 0.69
N ASN A 191 8.95 -2.15 0.75
CA ASN A 191 8.31 -1.36 -0.32
C ASN A 191 8.76 0.12 -0.32
N SER A 192 9.35 0.60 0.78
CA SER A 192 9.91 1.95 0.92
C SER A 192 10.90 2.27 -0.21
N GLY A 193 10.81 3.49 -0.74
CA GLY A 193 11.55 3.96 -1.90
C GLY A 193 10.99 3.50 -3.25
N GLY A 194 10.08 2.52 -3.27
CA GLY A 194 9.39 2.06 -4.46
C GLY A 194 8.40 3.09 -5.03
N PRO A 195 8.00 2.96 -6.30
CA PRO A 195 7.05 3.88 -6.90
C PRO A 195 5.61 3.52 -6.56
N MET A 196 4.81 4.56 -6.32
CA MET A 196 3.36 4.52 -6.46
C MET A 196 3.00 5.00 -7.87
N LEU A 197 2.24 4.20 -8.61
CA LEU A 197 1.88 4.41 -10.00
C LEU A 197 0.38 4.62 -10.17
N ASN A 198 -0.05 5.46 -11.11
CA ASN A 198 -1.41 5.37 -11.65
C ASN A 198 -1.52 4.31 -12.76
N GLU A 199 -2.74 4.03 -13.22
CA GLU A 199 -3.07 3.06 -14.29
C GLU A 199 -2.20 3.19 -15.57
N LYS A 200 -1.67 4.39 -15.82
CA LYS A 200 -0.88 4.72 -17.01
C LYS A 200 0.59 4.32 -16.86
N GLY A 201 0.98 3.72 -15.73
CA GLY A 201 2.37 3.41 -15.38
C GLY A 201 3.21 4.66 -15.08
N GLN A 202 2.56 5.74 -14.61
CA GLN A 202 3.23 7.02 -14.29
C GLN A 202 3.35 7.17 -12.78
N VAL A 203 4.54 7.55 -12.30
CA VAL A 203 4.83 7.71 -10.87
C VAL A 203 4.07 8.91 -10.32
N VAL A 204 3.14 8.65 -9.39
CA VAL A 204 2.38 9.66 -8.65
C VAL A 204 2.95 9.92 -7.25
N GLY A 205 3.79 9.03 -6.74
CA GLY A 205 4.55 9.23 -5.51
C GLY A 205 5.64 8.19 -5.24
N VAL A 206 6.39 8.38 -4.16
CA VAL A 206 7.42 7.45 -3.65
C VAL A 206 6.90 6.86 -2.35
N ASN A 207 6.73 5.53 -2.28
CA ASN A 207 6.32 4.82 -1.06
C ASN A 207 7.30 5.15 0.08
N THR A 208 6.83 5.47 1.29
CA THR A 208 7.70 5.80 2.44
C THR A 208 7.23 5.20 3.75
N MET A 209 5.93 5.27 4.05
CA MET A 209 5.41 5.06 5.40
C MET A 209 4.16 4.18 5.35
N GLY A 210 4.20 3.00 5.96
CA GLY A 210 2.99 2.46 6.59
C GLY A 210 2.78 3.17 7.91
N ILE A 211 1.55 3.54 8.26
CA ILE A 211 1.25 3.83 9.68
C ILE A 211 1.30 2.51 10.44
N ASP A 212 1.80 2.53 11.68
CA ASP A 212 1.78 1.36 12.55
C ASP A 212 0.35 0.79 12.62
N LYS A 213 0.22 -0.49 12.27
CA LYS A 213 -1.06 -1.22 12.23
C LYS A 213 -1.68 -1.37 13.63
N SER A 214 -0.91 -1.15 14.70
CA SER A 214 -1.42 -1.01 16.07
C SER A 214 -2.27 0.25 16.27
N VAL A 215 -1.95 1.32 15.51
CA VAL A 215 -2.62 2.64 15.56
C VAL A 215 -3.73 2.73 14.52
N ALA A 216 -3.47 2.33 13.28
CA ALA A 216 -4.47 2.28 12.21
C ALA A 216 -4.08 1.29 11.10
N SER A 217 -4.95 0.33 10.80
CA SER A 217 -4.82 -0.53 9.61
C SER A 217 -5.35 0.19 8.36
N GLY A 218 -4.78 -0.10 7.19
CA GLY A 218 -5.22 0.43 5.90
C GLY A 218 -4.93 1.92 5.65
N ILE A 219 -4.03 2.54 6.42
CA ILE A 219 -3.58 3.92 6.19
C ILE A 219 -2.07 3.93 5.88
N ASN A 220 -1.74 3.99 4.60
CA ASN A 220 -0.36 4.02 4.11
C ASN A 220 -0.07 5.35 3.38
N GLY A 221 1.21 5.67 3.19
CA GLY A 221 1.68 6.97 2.75
C GLY A 221 2.82 6.92 1.72
N ALA A 222 2.69 7.76 0.69
CA ALA A 222 3.72 8.02 -0.30
C ALA A 222 4.03 9.52 -0.43
N VAL A 223 5.29 9.88 -0.61
CA VAL A 223 5.75 11.25 -0.91
C VAL A 223 5.22 11.65 -2.28
N HIS A 224 4.49 12.76 -2.37
CA HIS A 224 3.76 13.16 -3.58
C HIS A 224 4.72 13.53 -4.73
N VAL A 225 4.40 13.18 -5.99
CA VAL A 225 5.26 13.43 -7.17
C VAL A 225 5.76 14.88 -7.31
N ASP A 226 4.95 15.89 -6.99
CA ASP A 226 5.37 17.30 -6.89
C ASP A 226 6.63 17.53 -6.02
N GLU A 227 6.77 16.83 -4.89
CA GLU A 227 7.94 16.93 -4.00
C GLU A 227 9.18 16.34 -4.68
N LEU A 228 9.03 15.15 -5.27
CA LEU A 228 10.09 14.51 -6.07
C LEU A 228 10.51 15.38 -7.26
N ARG A 229 9.55 15.94 -8.01
CA ARG A 229 9.83 16.86 -9.13
C ARG A 229 10.58 18.09 -8.66
N SER A 230 10.09 18.75 -7.60
CA SER A 230 10.75 19.92 -7.01
C SER A 230 12.18 19.61 -6.56
N PHE A 231 12.42 18.44 -5.97
CA PHE A 231 13.76 17.99 -5.60
C PHE A 231 14.65 17.74 -6.83
N LEU A 232 14.18 16.98 -7.81
CA LEU A 232 14.94 16.68 -9.02
C LEU A 232 15.28 17.94 -9.83
N ASP A 233 14.35 18.90 -9.94
CA ASP A 233 14.56 20.19 -10.60
C ASP A 233 15.60 21.04 -9.85
N LEU A 234 15.56 21.10 -8.50
CA LEU A 234 16.57 21.77 -7.68
C LEU A 234 17.98 21.16 -7.83
N GLN A 235 18.06 19.85 -8.06
CA GLN A 235 19.31 19.12 -8.31
C GLN A 235 19.72 19.12 -9.81
N GLY A 236 18.93 19.73 -10.71
CA GLY A 236 19.15 19.72 -12.15
C GLY A 236 19.00 18.34 -12.83
N ILE A 237 18.38 17.37 -12.15
CA ILE A 237 18.25 15.98 -12.59
C ILE A 237 17.05 15.85 -13.54
N ARG A 238 17.34 15.54 -14.81
CA ARG A 238 16.30 15.35 -15.83
C ARG A 238 15.58 14.00 -15.69
N TYR A 239 14.26 14.07 -15.58
CA TYR A 239 13.33 12.94 -15.63
C TYR A 239 12.43 13.00 -16.88
N LYS A 240 11.60 11.98 -17.09
CA LYS A 240 10.51 11.99 -18.10
C LYS A 240 9.19 12.34 -17.42
N THR A 241 8.30 13.05 -18.10
CA THR A 241 6.88 13.19 -17.69
C THR A 241 5.96 12.29 -18.51
N GLY A 242 4.74 12.08 -18.02
CA GLY A 242 3.68 11.39 -18.74
C GLY A 242 3.27 12.11 -20.04
N PHE A 243 2.91 11.36 -21.08
CA PHE A 243 2.50 11.95 -22.36
C PHE A 243 1.07 12.50 -22.28
N SER A 244 0.91 13.83 -22.34
CA SER A 244 -0.41 14.46 -22.28
C SER A 244 -1.25 14.14 -23.53
N PRO A 245 -2.49 13.60 -23.38
CA PRO A 245 -3.29 13.09 -24.50
C PRO A 245 -3.75 14.18 -25.48
N LEU A 246 -3.66 15.46 -25.13
CA LEU A 246 -3.96 16.59 -26.00
C LEU A 246 -3.14 16.55 -27.30
N TRP A 247 -1.86 16.14 -27.24
CA TRP A 247 -1.00 16.02 -28.43
C TRP A 247 -1.38 14.83 -29.30
N ALA A 248 -1.84 13.72 -28.72
CA ALA A 248 -2.36 12.59 -29.48
C ALA A 248 -3.66 12.96 -30.21
N ALA A 249 -4.59 13.64 -29.53
CA ALA A 249 -5.80 14.16 -30.14
C ALA A 249 -5.50 15.16 -31.27
N ALA A 250 -4.56 16.10 -31.06
CA ALA A 250 -4.12 17.04 -32.08
C ALA A 250 -3.48 16.34 -33.30
N ALA A 251 -2.64 15.33 -33.08
CA ALA A 251 -2.03 14.54 -34.15
C ALA A 251 -3.06 13.75 -34.97
N VAL A 252 -4.06 13.13 -34.31
CA VAL A 252 -5.17 12.45 -34.99
C VAL A 252 -6.01 13.44 -35.79
N LEU A 253 -6.33 14.62 -35.24
CA LEU A 253 -7.05 15.68 -35.95
C LEU A 253 -6.26 16.19 -37.17
N ALA A 254 -4.94 16.38 -37.04
CA ALA A 254 -4.06 16.77 -38.14
C ALA A 254 -4.01 15.70 -39.25
N ALA A 255 -3.90 14.41 -38.87
CA ALA A 255 -3.94 13.29 -39.81
C ALA A 255 -5.30 13.20 -40.54
N LEU A 256 -6.42 13.37 -39.82
CA LEU A 256 -7.76 13.40 -40.41
C LEU A 256 -7.95 14.60 -41.35
N ALA A 257 -7.39 15.77 -41.01
CA ALA A 257 -7.39 16.95 -41.87
C ALA A 257 -6.56 16.72 -43.15
N ALA A 258 -5.36 16.11 -43.04
CA ALA A 258 -4.52 15.75 -44.18
C ALA A 258 -5.19 14.73 -45.11
N VAL A 259 -5.83 13.69 -44.55
CA VAL A 259 -6.64 12.72 -45.32
C VAL A 259 -7.85 13.40 -45.98
N GLY A 260 -8.52 14.32 -45.27
CA GLY A 260 -9.60 15.14 -45.82
C GLY A 260 -9.15 16.00 -47.01
N ALA A 261 -8.00 16.66 -46.90
CA ALA A 261 -7.39 17.44 -47.98
C ALA A 261 -7.01 16.55 -49.17
N ALA A 262 -6.35 15.41 -48.94
CA ALA A 262 -5.99 14.45 -49.99
C ALA A 262 -7.23 13.95 -50.75
N LEU A 263 -8.31 13.59 -50.05
CA LEU A 263 -9.58 13.18 -50.63
C LEU A 263 -10.28 14.32 -51.40
N PHE A 264 -10.13 15.58 -50.96
CA PHE A 264 -10.61 16.76 -51.67
C PHE A 264 -9.84 17.01 -52.98
N PHE A 265 -8.52 16.95 -52.95
CA PHE A 265 -7.68 17.08 -54.16
C PHE A 265 -7.92 15.93 -55.15
N LEU A 266 -8.03 14.69 -54.69
CA LEU A 266 -8.41 13.54 -55.53
C LEU A 266 -9.80 13.71 -56.15
N ARG A 267 -10.75 14.34 -55.45
CA ARG A 267 -12.06 14.73 -56.01
C ARG A 267 -11.96 15.83 -57.05
N ARG A 268 -11.11 16.84 -56.87
CA ARG A 268 -10.83 17.86 -57.91
C ARG A 268 -10.20 17.21 -59.15
N ARG A 269 -9.23 16.30 -58.98
CA ARG A 269 -8.58 15.57 -60.09
C ARG A 269 -9.61 14.76 -60.89
N LYS A 270 -10.52 14.05 -60.22
CA LYS A 270 -11.64 13.32 -60.88
C LYS A 270 -12.80 14.19 -61.41
N ARG A 271 -12.71 15.53 -61.33
CA ARG A 271 -13.65 16.46 -61.99
C ARG A 271 -13.09 17.10 -63.26
N ARG A 272 -11.79 16.95 -63.56
CA ARG A 272 -11.22 17.27 -64.87
C ARG A 272 -11.30 16.01 -65.74
N ALA A 273 -12.36 15.88 -66.53
CA ALA A 273 -12.38 14.94 -67.65
C ALA A 273 -11.50 15.49 -68.80
N PRO A 274 -10.85 14.65 -69.61
CA PRO A 274 -10.22 15.10 -70.84
C PRO A 274 -11.27 15.67 -71.81
N VAL A 275 -10.93 16.76 -72.50
CA VAL A 275 -11.67 17.21 -73.68
C VAL A 275 -11.35 16.22 -74.82
N PRO A 276 -12.34 15.73 -75.59
CA PRO A 276 -12.07 14.86 -76.72
C PRO A 276 -11.31 15.61 -77.81
N ALA A 277 -10.20 15.03 -78.29
CA ALA A 277 -9.41 15.61 -79.37
C ALA A 277 -10.18 15.52 -80.70
N LEU A 278 -10.39 16.66 -81.36
CA LEU A 278 -10.87 16.72 -82.73
C LEU A 278 -9.77 16.22 -83.67
N ARG A 279 -10.08 15.18 -84.46
CA ARG A 279 -9.27 14.82 -85.64
C ARG A 279 -9.49 15.84 -86.75
N TRP A 280 -8.41 16.34 -87.31
CA TRP A 280 -8.33 16.81 -88.69
C TRP A 280 -7.08 16.17 -89.32
N ALA A 281 -7.12 15.91 -90.62
CA ALA A 281 -6.07 15.21 -91.37
C ALA A 281 -5.09 16.20 -92.03
N GLU A 282 -4.07 15.69 -92.71
CA GLU A 282 -3.06 16.48 -93.42
C GLU A 282 -3.65 17.35 -94.55
N GLN A 283 -3.06 18.53 -94.80
CA GLN A 283 -2.53 18.89 -96.13
C GLN A 283 -1.66 20.17 -96.12
N ASP A 284 -0.36 19.95 -96.30
CA ASP A 284 0.62 20.65 -97.14
C ASP A 284 0.56 22.17 -97.48
N ALA A 285 1.68 22.82 -97.13
CA ALA A 285 2.56 23.62 -98.01
C ALA A 285 2.25 25.08 -98.47
N SER A 286 3.12 25.97 -97.97
CA SER A 286 3.85 27.04 -98.69
C SER A 286 3.27 28.46 -98.86
N ALA A 287 4.17 29.45 -98.66
CA ALA A 287 4.13 30.88 -99.08
C ALA A 287 3.00 31.80 -98.57
N ALA A 288 3.22 33.08 -98.21
CA ALA A 288 4.45 33.84 -97.94
C ALA A 288 4.17 35.09 -97.05
N LEU A 289 5.27 35.75 -96.64
CA LEU A 289 5.47 37.02 -95.90
C LEU A 289 4.50 38.20 -96.20
N PRO A 290 4.35 39.23 -95.31
CA PRO A 290 5.44 39.83 -94.49
C PRO A 290 5.16 40.27 -93.03
N CYS A 291 6.24 40.76 -92.42
CA CYS A 291 6.42 41.40 -91.10
C CYS A 291 7.49 42.53 -91.29
N PRO A 292 8.01 43.27 -90.28
CA PRO A 292 7.64 43.42 -88.86
C PRO A 292 7.31 44.92 -88.56
N PRO A 293 7.72 45.65 -87.47
CA PRO A 293 9.00 45.62 -86.73
C PRO A 293 8.92 45.24 -85.23
N GLN A 294 9.99 44.60 -84.73
CA GLN A 294 10.53 44.83 -83.38
C GLN A 294 11.73 45.82 -83.50
N PRO A 295 12.34 46.35 -82.42
CA PRO A 295 13.27 45.55 -81.58
C PRO A 295 13.24 45.82 -80.05
N ASP A 296 13.96 45.09 -79.17
CA ASP A 296 14.06 43.62 -78.99
C ASP A 296 14.25 43.23 -77.48
N GLU A 297 15.30 42.66 -76.86
CA GLU A 297 16.68 42.22 -77.20
C GLU A 297 17.18 41.14 -76.16
N GLU A 298 18.50 40.91 -75.99
CA GLU A 298 19.11 39.73 -75.32
C GLU A 298 19.10 39.75 -73.76
N GLN A 299 19.25 38.67 -72.96
CA GLN A 299 19.74 37.27 -73.08
C GLN A 299 21.27 37.00 -73.06
N LEU A 300 21.63 35.71 -72.82
CA LEU A 300 22.96 35.08 -72.73
C LEU A 300 23.87 35.50 -71.54
N GLU A 301 24.69 34.61 -70.95
CA GLU A 301 24.64 33.14 -70.84
C GLU A 301 25.56 32.63 -69.69
N GLY A 302 25.51 31.34 -69.33
CA GLY A 302 26.67 30.65 -68.74
C GLY A 302 26.47 29.76 -67.50
N GLN A 303 26.61 28.44 -67.70
CA GLN A 303 27.29 27.44 -66.83
C GLN A 303 26.88 27.35 -65.33
N ILE A 304 26.21 26.28 -64.86
CA ILE A 304 26.66 24.87 -64.64
C ILE A 304 27.47 24.66 -63.33
N SER A 305 26.92 23.76 -62.49
CA SER A 305 27.57 22.90 -61.45
C SER A 305 27.79 23.40 -60.01
N LEU A 306 27.89 22.40 -59.12
CA LEU A 306 28.32 22.34 -57.70
C LEU A 306 27.57 23.13 -56.60
N ALA A 307 26.67 22.37 -55.93
CA ALA A 307 26.74 21.96 -54.52
C ALA A 307 27.28 22.88 -53.39
N ALA A 308 26.56 22.77 -52.25
CA ALA A 308 27.01 22.78 -50.84
C ALA A 308 26.72 24.02 -49.95
N ALA A 309 26.04 23.72 -48.84
CA ALA A 309 26.16 24.25 -47.47
C ALA A 309 25.86 25.74 -47.13
N ALA A 310 25.02 25.88 -46.07
CA ALA A 310 25.16 26.84 -44.95
C ALA A 310 25.01 28.37 -45.23
N GLU A 311 24.63 29.24 -44.28
CA GLU A 311 23.89 29.10 -43.01
C GLU A 311 23.26 30.46 -42.60
N ALA A 312 22.56 30.48 -41.46
CA ALA A 312 22.32 31.64 -40.57
C ALA A 312 21.66 32.94 -41.13
N GLY A 313 20.48 33.26 -40.58
CA GLY A 313 19.87 34.60 -40.69
C GLY A 313 20.35 35.59 -39.61
N ALA A 314 20.04 36.88 -39.81
CA ALA A 314 20.51 37.99 -38.97
C ALA A 314 19.58 38.38 -37.80
N ALA A 315 20.02 39.35 -37.00
CA ALA A 315 19.32 39.96 -35.84
C ALA A 315 19.23 41.51 -36.04
N PRO A 316 19.00 42.41 -35.02
CA PRO A 316 18.34 42.30 -33.72
C PRO A 316 17.11 43.29 -33.49
N PRO A 317 17.08 44.35 -32.62
CA PRO A 317 16.18 44.37 -31.42
C PRO A 317 15.32 45.66 -31.12
N ALA A 318 14.73 45.73 -29.90
CA ALA A 318 14.25 46.92 -29.10
C ALA A 318 12.84 47.54 -29.38
N ALA A 319 12.13 48.27 -28.46
CA ALA A 319 12.10 48.41 -26.96
C ALA A 319 10.92 49.33 -26.45
N ARG A 320 10.69 49.42 -25.10
CA ARG A 320 9.80 50.35 -24.29
C ARG A 320 8.26 50.06 -24.35
N ALA A 321 7.39 50.18 -23.32
CA ALA A 321 7.20 50.99 -22.06
C ALA A 321 6.44 52.34 -22.28
N PHE A 322 5.46 52.84 -21.48
CA PHE A 322 5.13 52.85 -20.01
C PHE A 322 3.58 52.96 -19.75
N ALA A 323 2.93 52.36 -18.71
CA ALA A 323 2.62 52.78 -17.30
C ALA A 323 1.14 53.33 -17.05
N PRO A 324 0.66 53.75 -15.83
CA PRO A 324 -0.20 52.88 -14.98
C PRO A 324 -1.38 53.50 -14.13
N LEU A 325 -2.10 52.64 -13.37
CA LEU A 325 -2.89 52.89 -12.10
C LEU A 325 -4.23 53.69 -12.18
N PRO A 326 -5.12 53.76 -11.13
CA PRO A 326 -4.95 53.42 -9.69
C PRO A 326 -6.03 52.49 -9.04
N GLU A 327 -6.02 52.44 -7.70
CA GLU A 327 -6.72 51.51 -6.78
C GLU A 327 -7.95 52.13 -6.05
N GLY A 328 -8.60 51.36 -5.16
CA GLY A 328 -9.59 51.88 -4.19
C GLY A 328 -10.05 50.82 -3.16
N GLU A 329 -9.98 51.15 -1.86
CA GLU A 329 -10.42 50.33 -0.72
C GLU A 329 -11.85 50.68 -0.24
N VAL A 330 -12.41 49.87 0.68
CA VAL A 330 -13.12 50.30 1.92
C VAL A 330 -13.68 49.08 2.69
N GLU A 331 -13.65 49.13 4.03
CA GLU A 331 -14.15 48.09 4.95
C GLU A 331 -15.67 48.19 5.23
N GLY A 332 -16.27 47.14 5.83
CA GLY A 332 -17.65 47.19 6.35
C GLY A 332 -18.10 45.89 7.05
N GLN A 333 -18.85 46.00 8.17
CA GLN A 333 -19.14 44.88 9.09
C GLN A 333 -20.63 44.50 9.24
N ILE A 334 -20.87 43.19 9.43
CA ILE A 334 -21.87 42.53 10.31
C ILE A 334 -23.38 42.86 10.15
N SER A 335 -24.19 41.82 9.87
CA SER A 335 -25.43 41.50 10.62
C SER A 335 -25.93 40.07 10.31
N LEU A 336 -26.92 39.57 11.08
CA LEU A 336 -27.24 38.14 11.29
C LEU A 336 -28.63 37.69 10.77
N PHE A 337 -28.85 36.36 10.86
CA PHE A 337 -30.09 35.59 10.60
C PHE A 337 -30.50 35.39 9.12
N GLY A 338 -30.93 34.20 8.67
CA GLY A 338 -30.96 32.88 9.31
C GLY A 338 -31.89 31.88 8.57
N GLN A 339 -31.78 30.57 8.86
CA GLN A 339 -32.63 29.46 8.33
C GLN A 339 -32.48 29.16 6.81
N SER A 340 -32.79 27.97 6.26
CA SER A 340 -33.16 26.63 6.78
C SER A 340 -32.80 25.52 5.75
N ALA A 341 -33.00 24.24 6.09
CA ALA A 341 -32.64 23.07 5.27
C ALA A 341 -33.62 22.78 4.09
N PRO A 342 -33.18 22.05 3.03
CA PRO A 342 -33.98 21.82 1.82
C PRO A 342 -34.95 20.63 1.89
N ALA A 343 -35.99 20.66 1.05
CA ALA A 343 -36.98 19.58 0.85
C ALA A 343 -37.36 19.46 -0.67
N PRO A 344 -37.92 18.31 -1.14
CA PRO A 344 -37.75 17.87 -2.53
C PRO A 344 -38.85 18.28 -3.54
N MET A 345 -38.58 18.01 -4.82
CA MET A 345 -39.50 18.26 -5.95
C MET A 345 -40.68 17.26 -6.03
N PRO A 346 -41.87 17.69 -6.50
CA PRO A 346 -42.98 16.81 -6.85
C PRO A 346 -42.91 16.29 -8.30
N ALA A 347 -43.54 15.13 -8.55
CA ALA A 347 -43.72 14.55 -9.89
C ALA A 347 -45.06 14.98 -10.55
N PRO A 348 -45.18 14.99 -11.89
CA PRO A 348 -46.41 15.35 -12.59
C PRO A 348 -47.41 14.18 -12.72
N ALA A 349 -48.71 14.51 -12.67
CA ALA A 349 -49.85 13.60 -12.80
C ALA A 349 -50.65 13.92 -14.10
N PRO A 350 -51.70 13.17 -14.51
CA PRO A 350 -51.90 12.86 -15.94
C PRO A 350 -52.91 13.73 -16.70
N ALA A 351 -52.94 13.57 -18.02
CA ALA A 351 -53.90 14.19 -18.93
C ALA A 351 -55.29 13.52 -18.89
N ALA A 352 -56.34 14.31 -19.04
CA ALA A 352 -57.74 13.87 -19.18
C ALA A 352 -58.19 13.77 -20.65
N ALA A 353 -59.30 13.08 -20.89
CA ALA A 353 -59.93 12.87 -22.21
C ALA A 353 -61.35 13.48 -22.27
N PHE A 354 -62.17 13.04 -23.25
CA PHE A 354 -63.49 13.57 -23.68
C PHE A 354 -63.41 14.80 -24.61
N ALA A 355 -64.27 14.99 -25.62
CA ALA A 355 -65.34 14.14 -26.19
C ALA A 355 -65.39 14.27 -27.73
N ALA A 356 -66.38 13.66 -28.39
CA ALA A 356 -66.63 13.76 -29.84
C ALA A 356 -68.08 14.15 -30.14
N ASP A 357 -68.31 14.83 -31.27
CA ASP A 357 -69.64 15.13 -31.85
C ASP A 357 -69.53 15.32 -33.39
N ALA A 358 -70.64 15.37 -34.14
CA ALA A 358 -70.63 15.07 -35.58
C ALA A 358 -71.55 15.90 -36.54
N GLY A 359 -70.95 16.40 -37.64
CA GLY A 359 -71.59 16.75 -38.91
C GLY A 359 -72.22 18.16 -39.02
N PRO A 360 -72.69 18.60 -40.22
CA PRO A 360 -72.57 18.02 -41.57
C PRO A 360 -71.72 18.89 -42.56
N GLY A 361 -71.68 18.54 -43.86
CA GLY A 361 -70.99 19.29 -44.94
C GLY A 361 -71.86 20.37 -45.64
N PRO A 362 -71.56 20.83 -46.89
CA PRO A 362 -70.69 20.21 -47.92
C PRO A 362 -69.84 21.18 -48.80
N GLN A 363 -69.29 20.65 -49.92
CA GLN A 363 -68.70 21.31 -51.12
C GLN A 363 -67.20 21.70 -51.10
N GLY A 364 -66.60 21.73 -52.30
CA GLY A 364 -65.21 22.08 -52.59
C GLY A 364 -64.33 20.87 -52.99
N ALA A 365 -63.83 20.84 -54.22
CA ALA A 365 -63.04 19.72 -54.75
C ALA A 365 -61.68 20.16 -55.31
N GLU A 366 -60.62 19.39 -55.05
CA GLU A 366 -59.65 18.95 -56.07
C GLU A 366 -58.86 17.71 -55.60
N LYS A 367 -58.21 16.98 -56.52
CA LYS A 367 -57.57 15.66 -56.28
C LYS A 367 -56.05 15.76 -56.17
N THR A 368 -55.45 15.23 -55.09
CA THR A 368 -54.05 14.73 -55.11
C THR A 368 -53.91 13.40 -54.37
N ALA A 369 -52.95 12.56 -54.79
CA ALA A 369 -52.86 11.15 -54.39
C ALA A 369 -52.03 10.88 -53.11
N PRO A 370 -52.34 9.84 -52.32
CA PRO A 370 -51.76 9.64 -50.99
C PRO A 370 -50.33 9.06 -51.00
N LYS A 371 -49.38 9.76 -50.36
CA LYS A 371 -48.00 9.29 -50.16
C LYS A 371 -47.91 8.20 -49.07
N LYS A 372 -48.14 6.94 -49.46
CA LYS A 372 -47.91 5.72 -48.64
C LYS A 372 -46.45 5.59 -48.14
N ARG A 373 -46.04 6.31 -47.08
CA ARG A 373 -44.68 6.21 -46.51
C ARG A 373 -44.52 6.18 -44.97
N ARG A 374 -45.55 6.46 -44.16
CA ARG A 374 -45.41 6.44 -42.68
C ARG A 374 -45.65 5.08 -41.99
N ARG A 375 -46.30 4.11 -42.65
CA ARG A 375 -46.83 2.88 -41.99
C ARG A 375 -45.75 1.92 -41.41
N TRP A 376 -44.49 2.04 -41.83
CA TRP A 376 -43.39 1.19 -41.34
C TRP A 376 -42.49 1.87 -40.28
N VAL A 377 -42.62 3.19 -40.06
CA VAL A 377 -41.69 3.92 -39.19
C VAL A 377 -41.91 3.59 -37.72
N ILE A 378 -43.17 3.50 -37.28
CA ILE A 378 -43.55 3.18 -35.91
C ILE A 378 -43.12 1.74 -35.51
N PRO A 379 -43.47 0.67 -36.25
CA PRO A 379 -43.02 -0.68 -35.90
C PRO A 379 -41.50 -0.86 -36.01
N ALA A 380 -40.82 -0.16 -36.94
CA ALA A 380 -39.35 -0.19 -37.00
C ALA A 380 -38.69 0.54 -35.82
N ALA A 381 -39.27 1.64 -35.34
CA ALA A 381 -38.80 2.34 -34.14
C ALA A 381 -39.06 1.51 -32.86
N ALA A 382 -40.20 0.85 -32.76
CA ALA A 382 -40.51 -0.07 -31.66
C ALA A 382 -39.56 -1.28 -31.65
N ALA A 383 -39.33 -1.91 -32.80
CA ALA A 383 -38.37 -3.01 -32.91
C ALA A 383 -36.93 -2.58 -32.59
N LEU A 384 -36.52 -1.37 -33.00
CA LEU A 384 -35.22 -0.80 -32.63
C LEU A 384 -35.13 -0.51 -31.12
N ALA A 385 -36.19 0.01 -30.51
CA ALA A 385 -36.25 0.24 -29.06
C ALA A 385 -36.15 -1.08 -28.27
N VAL A 386 -36.85 -2.14 -28.71
CA VAL A 386 -36.75 -3.48 -28.11
C VAL A 386 -35.35 -4.06 -28.27
N LEU A 387 -34.72 -3.92 -29.44
CA LEU A 387 -33.33 -4.38 -29.65
C LEU A 387 -32.31 -3.58 -28.84
N LEU A 388 -32.50 -2.28 -28.65
CA LEU A 388 -31.65 -1.45 -27.80
C LEU A 388 -31.86 -1.75 -26.31
N ALA A 389 -33.11 -2.02 -25.88
CA ALA A 389 -33.40 -2.44 -24.52
C ALA A 389 -32.83 -3.83 -24.22
N ALA A 390 -32.96 -4.80 -25.14
CA ALA A 390 -32.36 -6.13 -25.00
C ALA A 390 -30.82 -6.07 -25.01
N GLY A 391 -30.22 -5.25 -25.89
CA GLY A 391 -28.78 -5.02 -25.90
C GLY A 391 -28.27 -4.33 -24.64
N GLY A 392 -29.01 -3.34 -24.12
CA GLY A 392 -28.70 -2.68 -22.86
C GLY A 392 -28.83 -3.59 -21.65
N PHE A 393 -29.88 -4.43 -21.61
CA PHE A 393 -30.06 -5.45 -20.57
C PHE A 393 -28.96 -6.50 -20.61
N ALA A 394 -28.59 -6.99 -21.80
CA ALA A 394 -27.49 -7.95 -21.96
C ALA A 394 -26.14 -7.34 -21.55
N TRP A 395 -25.86 -6.09 -21.95
CA TRP A 395 -24.64 -5.38 -21.55
C TRP A 395 -24.59 -5.13 -20.03
N TYR A 396 -25.68 -4.64 -19.43
CA TYR A 396 -25.78 -4.45 -17.97
C TYR A 396 -25.70 -5.79 -17.19
N THR A 397 -26.22 -6.87 -17.76
CA THR A 397 -26.10 -8.21 -17.14
C THR A 397 -24.68 -8.73 -17.20
N TRP A 398 -23.95 -8.48 -18.31
CA TRP A 398 -22.53 -8.78 -18.42
C TRP A 398 -21.69 -7.94 -17.44
N ASP A 399 -21.94 -6.63 -17.39
CA ASP A 399 -21.34 -5.66 -16.46
C ASP A 399 -21.47 -6.11 -14.99
N VAL A 400 -22.68 -6.48 -14.54
CA VAL A 400 -22.90 -7.02 -13.19
C VAL A 400 -22.26 -8.41 -12.99
N TYR A 401 -22.18 -9.24 -14.03
CA TYR A 401 -21.51 -10.54 -13.93
C TYR A 401 -20.00 -10.37 -13.75
N THR A 402 -19.37 -9.43 -14.47
CA THR A 402 -17.95 -9.10 -14.29
C THR A 402 -17.67 -8.44 -12.93
N ASP A 403 -18.55 -7.53 -12.46
CA ASP A 403 -18.45 -6.97 -11.09
C ASP A 403 -18.49 -8.08 -10.02
N LEU A 404 -19.36 -9.08 -10.23
CA LEU A 404 -19.56 -10.23 -9.33
C LEU A 404 -18.39 -11.23 -9.37
N GLU A 405 -17.85 -11.51 -10.56
CA GLU A 405 -16.71 -12.40 -10.75
C GLU A 405 -15.42 -11.78 -10.17
N ASP A 406 -15.16 -10.49 -10.43
CA ASP A 406 -14.07 -9.76 -9.79
C ASP A 406 -14.25 -9.72 -8.26
N ALA A 407 -15.43 -9.33 -7.76
CA ALA A 407 -15.69 -9.26 -6.32
C ALA A 407 -15.50 -10.62 -5.62
N TRP A 408 -15.87 -11.74 -6.25
CA TRP A 408 -15.64 -13.08 -5.72
C TRP A 408 -14.15 -13.46 -5.74
N ASN A 409 -13.45 -13.20 -6.84
CA ASN A 409 -12.01 -13.48 -6.97
C ASN A 409 -11.17 -12.69 -5.96
N TYR A 410 -11.57 -11.47 -5.62
CA TYR A 410 -10.96 -10.65 -4.55
C TYR A 410 -11.56 -10.90 -3.15
N LYS A 411 -12.37 -11.95 -2.97
CA LYS A 411 -13.02 -12.34 -1.68
C LYS A 411 -13.80 -11.21 -1.00
N ASN A 412 -14.42 -10.32 -1.78
CA ASN A 412 -15.22 -9.20 -1.30
C ASN A 412 -16.71 -9.61 -1.26
N TYR A 413 -17.06 -10.45 -0.29
CA TYR A 413 -18.37 -11.12 -0.25
C TYR A 413 -19.53 -10.15 0.00
N GLY A 414 -19.27 -9.02 0.67
CA GLY A 414 -20.18 -7.88 0.72
C GLY A 414 -20.54 -7.32 -0.67
N GLN A 415 -19.56 -7.11 -1.56
CA GLN A 415 -19.83 -6.65 -2.93
C GLN A 415 -20.50 -7.72 -3.80
N VAL A 416 -20.15 -9.00 -3.66
CA VAL A 416 -20.87 -10.10 -4.34
C VAL A 416 -22.35 -10.11 -3.93
N THR A 417 -22.63 -9.96 -2.63
CA THR A 417 -24.01 -9.87 -2.10
C THR A 417 -24.77 -8.63 -2.63
N LEU A 418 -24.08 -7.51 -2.84
CA LEU A 418 -24.65 -6.32 -3.50
C LEU A 418 -24.93 -6.55 -4.98
N CYS A 419 -24.08 -7.30 -5.70
CA CYS A 419 -24.30 -7.64 -7.11
C CYS A 419 -25.56 -8.52 -7.29
N TYR A 420 -25.73 -9.56 -6.47
CA TYR A 420 -26.96 -10.36 -6.46
C TYR A 420 -28.21 -9.53 -6.08
N ARG A 421 -28.08 -8.50 -5.23
CA ARG A 421 -29.17 -7.57 -4.90
C ARG A 421 -29.50 -6.61 -6.06
N ARG A 422 -28.48 -6.20 -6.83
CA ARG A 422 -28.54 -5.28 -7.99
C ARG A 422 -29.05 -5.96 -9.27
N ALA A 423 -28.81 -7.25 -9.45
CA ALA A 423 -29.32 -8.06 -10.55
C ALA A 423 -29.62 -9.51 -10.13
N PRO A 424 -30.76 -9.79 -9.46
CA PRO A 424 -31.07 -11.13 -8.94
C PRO A 424 -31.09 -12.24 -10.00
N TRP A 425 -31.34 -11.90 -11.27
CA TRP A 425 -31.33 -12.87 -12.37
C TRP A 425 -29.94 -13.42 -12.71
N VAL A 426 -28.85 -12.83 -12.20
CA VAL A 426 -27.47 -13.32 -12.40
C VAL A 426 -27.22 -14.67 -11.72
N GLU A 427 -28.03 -15.01 -10.70
CA GLU A 427 -28.08 -16.32 -10.03
C GLU A 427 -28.31 -17.50 -11.00
N VAL A 428 -28.93 -17.25 -12.15
CA VAL A 428 -29.15 -18.27 -13.21
C VAL A 428 -27.84 -18.73 -13.88
N TRP A 429 -26.76 -17.93 -13.81
CA TRP A 429 -25.44 -18.27 -14.38
C TRP A 429 -24.33 -18.40 -13.34
N ALA A 430 -24.41 -17.65 -12.25
CA ALA A 430 -23.43 -17.70 -11.15
C ALA A 430 -23.74 -18.80 -10.11
N GLY A 431 -24.96 -19.35 -10.11
CA GLY A 431 -25.41 -20.36 -9.16
C GLY A 431 -25.90 -19.78 -7.83
N SER A 432 -26.74 -20.56 -7.14
CA SER A 432 -27.29 -20.24 -5.82
C SER A 432 -26.31 -20.55 -4.68
N GLU A 433 -25.40 -21.49 -4.87
CA GLU A 433 -24.39 -21.89 -3.88
C GLU A 433 -23.38 -20.75 -3.62
N MET A 434 -22.82 -20.18 -4.70
CA MET A 434 -21.93 -19.01 -4.67
C MET A 434 -22.58 -17.81 -3.96
N LYS A 435 -23.88 -17.57 -4.21
CA LYS A 435 -24.68 -16.53 -3.57
C LYS A 435 -24.83 -16.76 -2.07
N LEU A 436 -25.16 -18.00 -1.67
CA LEU A 436 -25.39 -18.39 -0.28
C LEU A 436 -24.08 -18.41 0.52
N TYR A 437 -22.99 -18.91 -0.07
CA TYR A 437 -21.62 -18.80 0.48
C TYR A 437 -21.20 -17.35 0.67
N SER A 438 -21.48 -16.47 -0.30
CA SER A 438 -21.19 -15.03 -0.17
C SER A 438 -21.96 -14.38 0.99
N GLN A 439 -23.20 -14.82 1.24
CA GLN A 439 -23.98 -14.34 2.38
C GLN A 439 -23.43 -14.87 3.70
N ALA A 440 -23.02 -16.14 3.76
CA ALA A 440 -22.39 -16.74 4.93
C ALA A 440 -21.05 -16.06 5.27
N MET A 441 -20.17 -15.83 4.29
CA MET A 441 -18.91 -15.09 4.50
C MET A 441 -19.15 -13.63 4.88
N ALA A 442 -20.13 -12.94 4.27
CA ALA A 442 -20.49 -11.58 4.70
C ALA A 442 -21.04 -11.56 6.14
N LYS A 443 -21.65 -12.64 6.65
CA LYS A 443 -22.01 -12.79 8.07
C LYS A 443 -20.77 -13.00 8.95
N VAL A 444 -19.77 -13.76 8.50
CA VAL A 444 -18.45 -13.87 9.17
C VAL A 444 -17.76 -12.50 9.29
N GLU A 445 -17.71 -11.72 8.20
CA GLU A 445 -17.12 -10.37 8.16
C GLU A 445 -17.76 -9.40 9.18
N ASN A 446 -19.05 -9.59 9.51
CA ASN A 446 -19.79 -8.78 10.47
C ASN A 446 -19.86 -9.37 11.89
N TYR A 447 -19.12 -10.46 12.17
CA TYR A 447 -19.14 -11.22 13.43
C TYR A 447 -20.50 -11.85 13.78
N GLU A 448 -21.41 -11.97 12.81
CA GLU A 448 -22.75 -12.58 12.96
C GLU A 448 -22.65 -14.12 12.77
N LEU A 449 -21.79 -14.75 13.58
CA LEU A 449 -21.26 -16.10 13.34
C LEU A 449 -22.29 -17.23 13.46
N GLU A 450 -23.31 -17.09 14.30
CA GLU A 450 -24.38 -18.10 14.42
C GLU A 450 -25.21 -18.15 13.12
N GLU A 451 -25.58 -16.99 12.56
CA GLU A 451 -26.24 -16.89 11.25
C GLU A 451 -25.33 -17.36 10.11
N ALA A 452 -24.01 -17.11 10.20
CA ALA A 452 -23.06 -17.64 9.23
C ALA A 452 -23.06 -19.18 9.20
N ILE A 453 -23.05 -19.84 10.36
CA ILE A 453 -23.10 -21.31 10.48
C ILE A 453 -24.41 -21.86 9.89
N GLU A 454 -25.56 -21.22 10.14
CA GLU A 454 -26.84 -21.63 9.53
C GLU A 454 -26.80 -21.55 8.00
N LEU A 455 -26.15 -20.54 7.42
CA LEU A 455 -26.01 -20.38 5.97
C LEU A 455 -24.98 -21.37 5.37
N PHE A 456 -23.86 -21.63 6.06
CA PHE A 456 -22.89 -22.65 5.63
C PHE A 456 -23.47 -24.08 5.72
N THR A 457 -24.31 -24.37 6.71
CA THR A 457 -24.95 -25.70 6.86
C THR A 457 -25.88 -26.04 5.68
N GLN A 458 -26.42 -25.02 5.00
CA GLN A 458 -27.27 -25.17 3.82
C GLN A 458 -26.48 -25.43 2.51
N LEU A 459 -25.14 -25.43 2.56
CA LEU A 459 -24.27 -25.56 1.37
C LEU A 459 -23.77 -26.99 1.09
N ASP A 460 -24.07 -27.97 1.96
CA ASP A 460 -23.77 -29.41 1.76
C ASP A 460 -22.32 -29.69 1.28
N GLY A 461 -21.34 -29.05 1.93
CA GLY A 461 -19.91 -29.19 1.61
C GLY A 461 -19.38 -28.35 0.45
N TYR A 462 -20.15 -27.40 -0.11
CA TYR A 462 -19.65 -26.50 -1.17
C TYR A 462 -18.50 -25.61 -0.69
N GLY A 463 -17.40 -25.61 -1.45
CA GLY A 463 -16.21 -24.80 -1.15
C GLY A 463 -15.45 -25.33 0.07
N ASP A 464 -15.28 -24.49 1.08
CA ASP A 464 -14.69 -24.82 2.38
C ASP A 464 -15.69 -24.64 3.54
N ALA A 465 -17.00 -24.70 3.27
CA ALA A 465 -18.07 -24.42 4.24
C ALA A 465 -17.91 -25.16 5.58
N ASP A 466 -17.58 -26.46 5.57
CA ASP A 466 -17.35 -27.26 6.79
C ASP A 466 -16.18 -26.73 7.62
N THR A 467 -15.15 -26.17 6.97
CA THR A 467 -14.00 -25.54 7.63
C THR A 467 -14.39 -24.19 8.21
N GLN A 468 -15.19 -23.39 7.50
CA GLN A 468 -15.71 -22.13 8.01
C GLN A 468 -16.65 -22.33 9.22
N ILE A 469 -17.49 -23.37 9.22
CA ILE A 469 -18.29 -23.79 10.37
C ILE A 469 -17.37 -24.14 11.56
N ALA A 470 -16.36 -25.00 11.34
CA ALA A 470 -15.46 -25.43 12.41
C ALA A 470 -14.66 -24.27 13.03
N LEU A 471 -14.23 -23.30 12.22
CA LEU A 471 -13.56 -22.07 12.67
C LEU A 471 -14.53 -21.16 13.44
N ALA A 472 -15.74 -20.91 12.91
CA ALA A 472 -16.76 -20.09 13.56
C ALA A 472 -17.20 -20.66 14.91
N GLU A 473 -17.54 -21.96 14.97
CA GLU A 473 -17.86 -22.66 16.20
C GLU A 473 -16.73 -22.56 17.24
N THR A 474 -15.49 -22.73 16.79
CA THR A 474 -14.32 -22.70 17.66
C THR A 474 -14.09 -21.30 18.20
N TYR A 475 -14.17 -20.26 17.37
CA TYR A 475 -14.10 -18.86 17.80
C TYR A 475 -15.18 -18.53 18.85
N ILE A 476 -16.45 -18.90 18.65
CA ILE A 476 -17.54 -18.71 19.64
C ILE A 476 -17.21 -19.42 20.97
N LYS A 477 -16.74 -20.68 20.92
CA LYS A 477 -16.37 -21.46 22.11
C LYS A 477 -15.17 -20.90 22.87
N ILE A 478 -14.28 -20.20 22.20
CA ILE A 478 -13.12 -19.55 22.83
C ILE A 478 -13.53 -18.21 23.46
N ASP A 479 -14.28 -17.38 22.73
CA ASP A 479 -14.63 -16.03 23.18
C ASP A 479 -15.49 -16.08 24.46
N THR A 480 -16.39 -17.06 24.55
CA THR A 480 -17.22 -17.37 25.72
C THR A 480 -16.46 -17.91 26.94
N PHE A 481 -15.16 -18.25 26.86
CA PHE A 481 -14.38 -18.57 28.06
C PHE A 481 -14.11 -17.34 28.93
N SER A 482 -14.39 -17.44 30.24
CA SER A 482 -13.93 -16.48 31.24
C SER A 482 -12.40 -16.42 31.28
N GLU A 483 -11.83 -15.20 31.24
CA GLU A 483 -10.38 -15.02 31.19
C GLU A 483 -9.69 -15.54 32.48
N GLU A 484 -10.30 -15.28 33.65
CA GLU A 484 -9.69 -15.49 34.97
C GLU A 484 -9.26 -16.94 35.26
N THR A 485 -9.94 -17.93 34.67
CA THR A 485 -9.72 -19.36 34.96
C THR A 485 -9.04 -20.12 33.82
N ARG A 486 -8.98 -19.55 32.61
CA ARG A 486 -8.57 -20.26 31.39
C ARG A 486 -7.64 -19.46 30.47
N LEU A 487 -6.99 -18.40 30.96
CA LEU A 487 -6.17 -17.48 30.16
C LEU A 487 -5.20 -18.16 29.18
N ILE A 488 -4.37 -19.10 29.64
CA ILE A 488 -3.44 -19.87 28.78
C ILE A 488 -4.18 -20.68 27.70
N ALA A 489 -5.30 -21.32 28.06
CA ALA A 489 -6.08 -22.11 27.10
C ALA A 489 -6.79 -21.21 26.07
N LYS A 490 -7.23 -20.01 26.46
CA LYS A 490 -7.81 -18.99 25.56
C LYS A 490 -6.75 -18.45 24.60
N TYR A 491 -5.54 -18.17 25.09
CA TYR A 491 -4.38 -17.77 24.29
C TYR A 491 -4.00 -18.85 23.25
N ASN A 492 -3.72 -20.08 23.68
CA ASN A 492 -3.35 -21.18 22.78
C ASN A 492 -4.42 -21.43 21.71
N LYS A 493 -5.71 -21.32 22.07
CA LYS A 493 -6.81 -21.56 21.12
C LYS A 493 -7.03 -20.42 20.12
N PHE A 494 -6.69 -19.18 20.44
CA PHE A 494 -6.62 -18.11 19.43
C PHE A 494 -5.37 -18.24 18.54
N GLN A 495 -4.24 -18.76 19.04
CA GLN A 495 -3.12 -19.13 18.17
C GLN A 495 -3.50 -20.22 17.15
N GLU A 496 -4.25 -21.24 17.56
CA GLU A 496 -4.75 -22.29 16.65
C GLU A 496 -5.69 -21.76 15.55
N LEU A 497 -6.34 -20.62 15.75
CA LEU A 497 -7.19 -19.95 14.75
C LEU A 497 -6.42 -19.05 13.76
N GLY A 498 -5.17 -18.69 14.08
CA GLY A 498 -4.32 -17.83 13.25
C GLY A 498 -5.02 -16.55 12.78
N ASN A 499 -5.17 -16.40 11.46
CA ASN A 499 -5.68 -15.20 10.81
C ASN A 499 -7.22 -15.17 10.67
N TYR A 500 -7.96 -16.03 11.38
CA TYR A 500 -9.42 -16.02 11.38
C TYR A 500 -9.96 -14.86 12.22
N LEU A 501 -10.70 -13.94 11.61
CA LEU A 501 -11.22 -12.71 12.25
C LEU A 501 -10.10 -11.90 12.93
N ASP A 502 -10.27 -11.47 14.17
CA ASP A 502 -9.25 -10.75 14.95
C ASP A 502 -8.41 -11.66 15.86
N SER A 503 -8.37 -12.98 15.59
CA SER A 503 -7.70 -13.96 16.45
C SER A 503 -6.21 -13.69 16.67
N GLU A 504 -5.50 -13.13 15.68
CA GLU A 504 -4.11 -12.67 15.82
C GLU A 504 -4.00 -11.50 16.83
N LYS A 505 -4.89 -10.50 16.72
CA LYS A 505 -4.93 -9.35 17.63
C LYS A 505 -5.36 -9.74 19.06
N LYS A 506 -6.29 -10.69 19.18
CA LYS A 506 -6.66 -11.30 20.46
C LYS A 506 -5.50 -12.12 21.05
N THR A 507 -4.77 -12.87 20.22
CA THR A 507 -3.55 -13.59 20.60
C THR A 507 -2.51 -12.64 21.19
N GLU A 508 -2.18 -11.54 20.53
CA GLU A 508 -1.20 -10.56 21.02
C GLU A 508 -1.65 -9.94 22.36
N THR A 509 -2.92 -9.53 22.43
CA THR A 509 -3.53 -8.98 23.65
C THR A 509 -3.49 -9.98 24.82
N LEU A 510 -3.71 -11.27 24.53
CA LEU A 510 -3.65 -12.34 25.52
C LEU A 510 -2.21 -12.73 25.87
N ARG A 511 -1.24 -12.61 24.95
CA ARG A 511 0.18 -12.91 25.20
C ARG A 511 0.70 -12.06 26.34
N ARG A 512 0.46 -10.74 26.28
CA ARG A 512 0.85 -9.81 27.35
C ARG A 512 0.13 -10.14 28.67
N LYS A 513 -1.18 -10.43 28.66
CA LYS A 513 -1.90 -10.88 29.88
C LYS A 513 -1.34 -12.17 30.47
N VAL A 514 -0.92 -13.14 29.64
CA VAL A 514 -0.29 -14.40 30.07
C VAL A 514 1.06 -14.12 30.74
N TYR A 515 1.86 -13.20 30.19
CA TYR A 515 3.13 -12.76 30.78
C TYR A 515 2.95 -11.96 32.08
N GLU A 516 2.11 -10.92 32.06
CA GLU A 516 1.71 -10.13 33.25
C GLU A 516 1.26 -11.05 34.40
N ARG A 517 0.48 -12.11 34.09
CA ARG A 517 0.07 -13.09 35.09
C ARG A 517 1.21 -14.02 35.51
N GLY A 518 2.09 -14.43 34.61
CA GLY A 518 3.30 -15.20 34.93
C GLY A 518 4.21 -14.48 35.93
N ILE A 519 4.44 -13.18 35.72
CA ILE A 519 5.19 -12.31 36.65
C ILE A 519 4.46 -12.22 38.00
N LYS A 520 3.14 -11.96 38.02
CA LYS A 520 2.38 -11.88 39.28
C LYS A 520 2.35 -13.19 40.07
N GLU A 521 2.34 -14.35 39.42
CA GLU A 521 2.48 -15.65 40.08
C GLU A 521 3.92 -15.91 40.57
N LEU A 522 4.94 -15.30 39.94
CA LEU A 522 6.34 -15.36 40.38
C LEU A 522 6.56 -14.48 41.62
N GLU A 523 6.04 -13.25 41.62
CA GLU A 523 6.04 -12.34 42.78
C GLU A 523 5.33 -12.94 44.00
N GLY A 524 4.25 -13.69 43.76
CA GLY A 524 3.46 -14.37 44.80
C GLY A 524 4.00 -15.73 45.26
N GLU A 525 5.27 -16.06 45.00
CA GLU A 525 5.90 -17.36 45.33
C GLU A 525 5.22 -18.61 44.70
N HIS A 526 4.29 -18.44 43.76
CA HIS A 526 3.59 -19.53 43.09
C HIS A 526 4.41 -20.09 41.91
N PHE A 527 5.67 -20.48 42.15
CA PHE A 527 6.64 -20.87 41.10
C PHE A 527 6.10 -21.93 40.11
N SER A 528 5.38 -22.95 40.58
CA SER A 528 4.74 -24.00 39.76
C SER A 528 3.53 -23.51 38.94
N SER A 529 2.97 -22.35 39.27
CA SER A 529 1.94 -21.63 38.52
C SER A 529 2.62 -20.76 37.46
N ALA A 530 3.55 -19.89 37.86
CA ALA A 530 4.35 -19.03 36.99
C ALA A 530 5.01 -19.81 35.84
N ALA A 531 5.61 -20.98 36.13
CA ALA A 531 6.25 -21.83 35.14
C ALA A 531 5.30 -22.37 34.04
N ARG A 532 3.98 -22.37 34.28
CA ARG A 532 2.98 -22.74 33.26
C ARG A 532 2.67 -21.56 32.33
N TYR A 533 2.69 -20.34 32.83
CA TYR A 533 2.50 -19.13 32.04
C TYR A 533 3.69 -18.91 31.10
N PHE A 534 4.93 -18.86 31.63
CA PHE A 534 6.12 -18.68 30.79
C PHE A 534 6.34 -19.83 29.78
N LYS A 535 6.01 -21.08 30.14
CA LYS A 535 6.07 -22.21 29.19
C LYS A 535 5.04 -22.12 28.05
N ALA A 536 3.96 -21.34 28.20
CA ALA A 536 2.98 -21.12 27.14
C ALA A 536 3.42 -20.04 26.14
N LEU A 537 4.44 -19.24 26.47
CA LEU A 537 4.89 -18.10 25.69
C LEU A 537 6.05 -18.48 24.74
N PRO A 538 6.23 -17.75 23.61
CA PRO A 538 7.42 -17.86 22.79
C PRO A 538 8.68 -17.55 23.62
N GLN A 539 9.80 -18.25 23.37
CA GLN A 539 11.01 -18.07 24.19
C GLN A 539 11.67 -16.70 23.97
N ASP A 540 11.53 -16.19 22.75
CA ASP A 540 11.90 -14.86 22.24
C ASP A 540 10.95 -13.73 22.68
N TYR A 541 9.85 -14.03 23.37
CA TYR A 541 8.93 -13.02 23.87
C TYR A 541 9.38 -12.47 25.22
N GLU A 542 9.96 -11.26 25.20
CA GLU A 542 10.53 -10.59 26.39
C GLU A 542 11.55 -11.51 27.09
N GLU A 543 11.61 -11.51 28.41
CA GLU A 543 12.52 -12.34 29.21
C GLU A 543 11.98 -13.78 29.44
N THR A 544 11.07 -14.28 28.60
CA THR A 544 10.40 -15.58 28.81
C THR A 544 11.36 -16.76 28.90
N GLU A 545 12.41 -16.83 28.05
CA GLU A 545 13.45 -17.85 28.17
C GLU A 545 14.17 -17.77 29.53
N PHE A 546 14.51 -16.56 29.99
CA PHE A 546 15.17 -16.33 31.27
C PHE A 546 14.30 -16.75 32.45
N TYR A 547 13.04 -16.33 32.53
CA TYR A 547 12.11 -16.77 33.59
C TYR A 547 11.86 -18.29 33.55
N SER A 548 11.77 -18.88 32.37
CA SER A 548 11.65 -20.34 32.19
C SER A 548 12.90 -21.08 32.72
N LEU A 549 14.10 -20.54 32.46
CA LEU A 549 15.37 -21.10 32.93
C LEU A 549 15.56 -20.90 34.45
N LEU A 550 15.21 -19.73 34.99
CA LEU A 550 15.15 -19.42 36.42
C LEU A 550 14.27 -20.44 37.15
N LEU A 551 13.02 -20.60 36.72
CA LEU A 551 12.05 -21.48 37.38
C LEU A 551 12.49 -22.96 37.29
N LYS A 552 13.05 -23.39 36.16
CA LYS A 552 13.65 -24.71 36.00
C LYS A 552 14.84 -24.95 36.95
N LYS A 553 15.73 -23.96 37.10
CA LYS A 553 16.83 -24.01 38.08
C LYS A 553 16.29 -24.04 39.51
N TYR A 554 15.36 -23.16 39.86
CA TYR A 554 14.73 -23.11 41.18
C TYR A 554 14.08 -24.44 41.59
N THR A 555 13.27 -25.04 40.72
CA THR A 555 12.68 -26.38 40.97
C THR A 555 13.76 -27.46 41.15
N THR A 556 14.88 -27.37 40.41
CA THR A 556 16.01 -28.29 40.56
C THR A 556 16.75 -28.08 41.89
N MET A 557 16.90 -26.83 42.36
CA MET A 557 17.51 -26.49 43.65
C MET A 557 16.63 -26.94 44.83
N MET A 558 15.32 -26.66 44.78
CA MET A 558 14.35 -27.12 45.80
C MET A 558 14.27 -28.65 45.90
N HIS A 559 14.56 -29.39 44.82
CA HIS A 559 14.63 -30.86 44.82
C HIS A 559 16.02 -31.43 45.15
N SER A 560 17.06 -30.60 45.30
CA SER A 560 18.43 -31.06 45.59
C SER A 560 19.03 -30.51 46.90
N GLY A 561 18.47 -29.43 47.46
CA GLY A 561 18.77 -28.95 48.82
C GLY A 561 20.19 -28.41 49.03
N ARG A 562 20.78 -27.73 48.04
CA ARG A 562 22.17 -27.24 48.11
C ARG A 562 22.30 -25.73 47.89
N SER A 563 22.61 -25.02 48.96
CA SER A 563 22.82 -23.55 48.98
C SER A 563 23.89 -23.02 48.03
N LYS A 564 24.89 -23.85 47.66
CA LYS A 564 25.98 -23.45 46.76
C LYS A 564 25.50 -23.22 45.31
N ASP A 565 24.47 -23.95 44.87
CA ASP A 565 23.86 -23.75 43.56
C ASP A 565 23.03 -22.43 43.52
N CYS A 566 22.38 -22.07 44.63
CA CYS A 566 21.67 -20.79 44.79
C CYS A 566 22.60 -19.58 44.75
N TYR A 567 23.77 -19.66 45.40
CA TYR A 567 24.78 -18.59 45.37
C TYR A 567 25.30 -18.33 43.96
N ALA A 568 25.69 -19.40 43.24
CA ALA A 568 26.14 -19.30 41.85
C ALA A 568 25.06 -18.75 40.92
N PHE A 569 23.78 -18.97 41.22
CA PHE A 569 22.67 -18.36 40.50
C PHE A 569 22.52 -16.85 40.78
N ALA A 570 22.52 -16.43 42.04
CA ALA A 570 22.38 -15.03 42.42
C ALA A 570 23.53 -14.16 41.86
N VAL A 571 24.77 -14.65 41.97
CA VAL A 571 25.95 -14.00 41.36
C VAL A 571 25.82 -13.96 39.82
N GLY A 572 25.20 -14.98 39.20
CA GLY A 572 24.97 -14.99 37.75
C GLY A 572 24.01 -13.90 37.27
N CYS A 573 23.02 -13.50 38.08
CA CYS A 573 22.13 -12.38 37.77
C CYS A 573 22.81 -11.02 37.97
N ASP A 574 23.57 -10.87 39.07
CA ASP A 574 24.34 -9.65 39.39
C ASP A 574 25.41 -9.35 38.32
N VAL A 575 26.15 -10.38 37.88
CA VAL A 575 27.13 -10.29 36.77
C VAL A 575 26.48 -9.92 35.43
N ALA A 576 25.20 -10.22 35.25
CA ALA A 576 24.42 -9.82 34.07
C ALA A 576 23.75 -8.43 34.22
N GLY A 577 23.97 -7.73 35.35
CA GLY A 577 23.42 -6.39 35.60
C GLY A 577 21.92 -6.34 35.93
N MET A 578 21.34 -7.48 36.33
CA MET A 578 19.91 -7.59 36.66
C MET A 578 19.69 -7.55 38.17
N GLU A 579 18.64 -6.84 38.63
CA GLU A 579 18.24 -6.91 40.04
C GLU A 579 17.82 -8.35 40.39
N VAL A 580 18.52 -8.98 41.33
CA VAL A 580 18.11 -10.26 41.90
C VAL A 580 16.77 -10.04 42.62
N PRO A 581 15.67 -10.73 42.23
CA PRO A 581 14.40 -10.60 42.92
C PRO A 581 14.57 -10.81 44.42
N SER A 582 14.18 -9.82 45.24
CA SER A 582 14.53 -9.77 46.67
C SER A 582 14.11 -11.03 47.43
N ILE A 583 13.08 -11.72 46.94
CA ILE A 583 12.57 -12.98 47.45
C ILE A 583 13.62 -14.11 47.39
N LEU A 584 14.44 -14.18 46.34
CA LEU A 584 15.55 -15.14 46.23
C LEU A 584 16.66 -14.76 47.20
N THR A 585 16.96 -13.46 47.35
CA THR A 585 17.94 -12.94 48.32
C THR A 585 17.50 -13.26 49.77
N ASP A 586 16.22 -13.06 50.10
CA ASP A 586 15.70 -13.26 51.46
C ASP A 586 15.50 -14.74 51.80
N ILE A 587 15.22 -15.62 50.83
CA ILE A 587 15.26 -17.08 51.03
C ILE A 587 16.70 -17.55 51.19
N TYR A 588 17.60 -17.14 50.28
CA TYR A 588 19.03 -17.46 50.34
C TYR A 588 19.64 -17.04 51.68
N LEU A 589 19.43 -15.80 52.14
CA LEU A 589 19.93 -15.32 53.43
C LEU A 589 19.43 -16.17 54.61
N ARG A 590 18.17 -16.62 54.59
CA ARG A 590 17.59 -17.41 55.68
C ARG A 590 18.17 -18.83 55.76
N GLU A 591 18.43 -19.49 54.64
CA GLU A 591 19.08 -20.82 54.62
C GLU A 591 20.61 -20.74 54.75
N PHE A 592 21.21 -19.73 54.14
CA PHE A 592 22.66 -19.55 54.14
C PHE A 592 23.21 -19.36 55.55
N MET A 593 22.53 -18.55 56.36
CA MET A 593 22.99 -18.16 57.69
C MET A 593 22.82 -19.25 58.76
N GLU A 594 22.04 -20.31 58.49
CA GLU A 594 21.74 -21.39 59.44
C GLU A 594 23.00 -22.17 59.88
N GLY A 595 23.08 -22.55 61.16
CA GLY A 595 24.23 -23.21 61.76
C GLY A 595 25.26 -22.22 62.33
N PHE A 596 26.47 -22.74 62.59
CA PHE A 596 27.49 -22.08 63.40
C PHE A 596 28.59 -21.41 62.55
N TRP A 597 28.92 -20.17 62.90
CA TRP A 597 29.92 -19.34 62.25
C TRP A 597 30.97 -18.89 63.27
N THR A 598 32.24 -18.87 62.89
CA THR A 598 33.36 -18.53 63.79
C THR A 598 34.44 -17.70 63.09
N SER A 599 35.18 -16.90 63.84
CA SER A 599 36.32 -16.11 63.34
C SER A 599 37.65 -16.61 63.91
N SER A 600 38.73 -16.30 63.21
CA SER A 600 40.12 -16.51 63.69
C SER A 600 40.47 -15.77 64.99
N ARG A 601 39.57 -14.92 65.51
CA ARG A 601 39.71 -14.17 66.77
C ARG A 601 38.79 -14.68 67.90
N GLY A 602 38.06 -15.78 67.68
CA GLY A 602 37.19 -16.39 68.69
C GLY A 602 35.80 -15.74 68.83
N TRP A 603 35.43 -14.78 67.97
CA TRP A 603 34.04 -14.37 67.81
C TRP A 603 33.25 -15.45 67.10
N TRP A 604 32.02 -15.70 67.53
CA TRP A 604 31.10 -16.67 66.93
C TRP A 604 29.67 -16.12 66.83
N PHE A 605 28.90 -16.71 65.93
CA PHE A 605 27.51 -16.40 65.65
C PHE A 605 26.79 -17.70 65.26
N GLU A 606 25.60 -17.95 65.78
CA GLU A 606 24.77 -19.11 65.45
C GLU A 606 23.36 -18.68 65.09
N LYS A 607 22.77 -19.34 64.09
CA LYS A 607 21.35 -19.25 63.75
C LYS A 607 20.76 -20.65 63.72
N THR A 608 19.76 -20.90 64.56
CA THR A 608 19.10 -22.21 64.69
C THR A 608 17.59 -22.00 64.81
N GLU A 609 16.82 -22.57 63.88
CA GLU A 609 15.35 -22.46 63.77
C GLU A 609 14.80 -21.01 63.75
N GLY A 610 15.62 -20.05 63.34
CA GLY A 610 15.27 -18.63 63.30
C GLY A 610 15.46 -17.87 64.62
N TYR A 611 16.01 -18.51 65.64
CA TYR A 611 16.64 -17.86 66.79
C TYR A 611 18.12 -17.59 66.50
N TYR A 612 18.69 -16.54 67.10
CA TYR A 612 20.06 -16.09 66.88
C TYR A 612 20.79 -15.91 68.21
N ASP A 613 22.05 -16.35 68.27
CA ASP A 613 22.94 -16.18 69.43
C ASP A 613 24.38 -15.86 68.99
N SER A 614 25.17 -15.20 69.83
CA SER A 614 26.56 -14.82 69.54
C SER A 614 27.30 -14.31 70.79
N ASN A 615 28.62 -14.44 70.82
CA ASN A 615 29.44 -13.67 71.77
C ASN A 615 29.68 -12.20 71.33
N LEU A 616 28.96 -11.73 70.30
CA LEU A 616 28.92 -10.33 69.86
C LEU A 616 27.82 -9.51 70.56
N GLY A 617 26.92 -10.14 71.31
CA GLY A 617 25.78 -9.46 71.95
C GLY A 617 24.51 -9.42 71.09
N ILE A 618 24.48 -10.12 69.95
CA ILE A 618 23.30 -10.32 69.10
C ILE A 618 22.56 -11.55 69.63
N HIS A 619 21.35 -11.35 70.17
CA HIS A 619 20.52 -12.40 70.77
C HIS A 619 19.03 -12.14 70.46
N GLY A 620 18.26 -13.19 70.17
CA GLY A 620 16.80 -13.09 70.00
C GLY A 620 16.34 -13.49 68.59
N SER A 621 15.28 -12.85 68.09
CA SER A 621 14.70 -13.10 66.76
C SER A 621 14.80 -11.86 65.88
N TYR A 622 15.25 -12.03 64.64
CA TYR A 622 15.47 -10.93 63.68
C TYR A 622 14.93 -11.26 62.30
N ASN A 623 14.46 -10.23 61.59
CA ASN A 623 14.01 -10.35 60.19
C ASN A 623 15.20 -10.13 59.25
N PHE A 624 15.34 -10.96 58.22
CA PHE A 624 16.25 -10.71 57.11
C PHE A 624 15.58 -9.85 56.03
N ARG A 625 16.35 -8.91 55.49
CA ARG A 625 16.04 -8.12 54.29
C ARG A 625 17.32 -7.48 53.76
N ASP A 626 17.41 -7.11 52.48
CA ASP A 626 18.42 -6.16 51.95
C ASP A 626 19.87 -6.36 52.48
N GLY A 627 20.34 -7.61 52.54
CA GLY A 627 21.68 -7.97 53.05
C GLY A 627 21.92 -7.71 54.55
N GLY A 628 20.90 -7.79 55.41
CA GLY A 628 21.06 -7.58 56.86
C GLY A 628 19.95 -8.11 57.74
N MET A 629 20.20 -8.10 59.05
CA MET A 629 19.23 -8.42 60.11
C MET A 629 18.64 -7.13 60.69
N TYR A 630 17.32 -7.12 60.85
CA TYR A 630 16.54 -6.01 61.38
C TYR A 630 15.80 -6.43 62.66
N ASN A 631 15.75 -5.53 63.65
CA ASN A 631 14.98 -5.74 64.88
C ASN A 631 13.46 -5.60 64.62
N GLU A 632 12.64 -5.84 65.65
CA GLU A 632 11.18 -5.65 65.59
C GLU A 632 10.76 -4.22 65.20
N GLN A 633 11.60 -3.23 65.50
CA GLN A 633 11.40 -1.81 65.18
C GLN A 633 11.85 -1.43 63.75
N ARG A 634 12.31 -2.42 62.96
CA ARG A 634 12.84 -2.28 61.58
C ARG A 634 14.12 -1.44 61.45
N GLU A 635 14.91 -1.33 62.50
CA GLU A 635 16.26 -0.78 62.44
C GLU A 635 17.25 -1.86 61.98
N LYS A 636 18.21 -1.52 61.11
CA LYS A 636 19.23 -2.47 60.63
C LYS A 636 20.29 -2.67 61.72
N VAL A 637 20.26 -3.83 62.37
CA VAL A 637 21.18 -4.17 63.47
C VAL A 637 22.48 -4.73 62.94
N VAL A 638 22.41 -5.62 61.94
CA VAL A 638 23.57 -6.30 61.35
C VAL A 638 23.52 -6.17 59.83
N SER A 639 24.68 -6.06 59.18
CA SER A 639 24.81 -6.16 57.72
C SER A 639 25.87 -7.18 57.34
N PHE A 640 25.69 -7.86 56.21
CA PHE A 640 26.54 -8.95 55.76
C PHE A 640 27.14 -8.67 54.39
N THR A 641 28.32 -9.25 54.13
CA THR A 641 28.94 -9.28 52.81
C THR A 641 29.56 -10.65 52.61
N PHE A 642 29.16 -11.36 51.55
CA PHE A 642 29.53 -12.76 51.32
C PHE A 642 30.62 -12.84 50.25
N TRP A 643 31.58 -13.75 50.41
CA TRP A 643 32.66 -13.95 49.43
C TRP A 643 32.57 -15.30 48.72
N ASP A 644 32.18 -16.33 49.46
CA ASP A 644 31.97 -17.69 48.98
C ASP A 644 30.99 -18.42 49.92
N PRO A 645 30.57 -19.65 49.62
CA PRO A 645 29.57 -20.36 50.43
C PRO A 645 29.93 -20.65 51.89
N ASP A 646 31.20 -20.50 52.26
CA ASP A 646 31.75 -20.89 53.56
C ASP A 646 32.40 -19.69 54.29
N HIS A 647 32.45 -18.49 53.68
CA HIS A 647 33.05 -17.27 54.25
C HIS A 647 32.20 -15.99 54.06
N MET A 648 32.06 -15.21 55.15
CA MET A 648 31.35 -13.93 55.16
C MET A 648 32.00 -12.87 56.06
N ARG A 649 31.71 -11.60 55.79
CA ARG A 649 31.92 -10.47 56.72
C ARG A 649 30.60 -10.10 57.38
N LEU A 650 30.53 -10.27 58.70
CA LEU A 650 29.46 -9.73 59.56
C LEU A 650 29.87 -8.33 60.01
N THR A 651 28.98 -7.34 59.89
CA THR A 651 29.23 -5.97 60.37
C THR A 651 28.16 -5.57 61.38
N TYR A 652 28.60 -5.25 62.61
CA TYR A 652 27.76 -4.95 63.77
C TYR A 652 28.38 -3.80 64.60
N ASN A 653 27.57 -2.82 65.01
CA ASN A 653 28.00 -1.61 65.74
C ASN A 653 29.22 -0.89 65.11
N GLY A 654 29.30 -0.84 63.78
CA GLY A 654 30.41 -0.21 63.03
C GLY A 654 31.71 -1.02 62.98
N HIS A 655 31.76 -2.18 63.64
CA HIS A 655 32.89 -3.12 63.58
C HIS A 655 32.59 -4.25 62.59
N TYR A 656 33.63 -4.72 61.88
CA TYR A 656 33.54 -5.84 60.96
C TYR A 656 34.26 -7.09 61.53
N TYR A 657 33.67 -8.25 61.26
CA TYR A 657 34.08 -9.55 61.76
C TYR A 657 34.09 -10.52 60.58
N GLU A 658 35.24 -11.13 60.33
CA GLU A 658 35.42 -12.07 59.21
C GLU A 658 35.19 -13.50 59.75
N MET A 659 34.15 -14.14 59.24
CA MET A 659 33.57 -15.37 59.76
C MET A 659 33.66 -16.49 58.71
N THR A 660 34.05 -17.67 59.15
CA THR A 660 34.01 -18.93 58.40
C THR A 660 32.91 -19.82 58.98
N ARG A 661 32.18 -20.53 58.12
CA ARG A 661 31.17 -21.51 58.52
C ARG A 661 31.86 -22.74 59.11
N MET A 662 31.35 -23.26 60.22
CA MET A 662 31.73 -24.60 60.69
C MET A 662 30.77 -25.63 60.11
N SER A 663 31.34 -26.75 59.65
CA SER A 663 30.66 -27.85 58.93
C SER A 663 30.04 -28.89 59.86
#